data_AF-A0A955CLI0-F1
#
_entry.id   AF-A0A955CLI0-F1
#
_cell.length_a   1.000
_cell.length_b   1.000
_cell.length_c   1.000
_cell.angle_alpha   90.00
_cell.angle_beta   90.00
_cell.angle_gamma   90.00
#
_symmetry.space_group_name_H-M   'P 1'
#
loop_
_entity.id
_entity.type
_entity.pdbx_description
1 polymer ?
#
loop_
_entity_poly.entity_id
_entity_poly.type
_entity_poly.pdbx_seq_one_letter_code
_entity_poly.pdbx_strand_id
1 'polypeptide(L)'
;SNKIGIEAVNASASGNRIYGNALIGLVAASSSTLTDNQVYSNANLGVLGRDFNGRLSHNLIYDNPNDGVWLFSGSGAQISNNTIYQPTSGDAIQVGGSHPELFLSGFSVSNLTLQNNIFSVSEHFAIQVAADSEVGFASDYNLFHVAGSGQPIRWEERAFATREEWALETSFDTHSRAGDPLYRDIDGADGQLGYDAATGVDYGQDDDFGVLPNSPAVDAGNSATTFAAEPSPNGGRINLGYTGDRRQATTSALQSLQLLSPNGLEKLEVGQPATITWTSAGLSRQRSVALVNAGGTGADWWSENSYQAQGASPVSTPSFVDLSGVTNPAPQSVYQSSSQGGFTATTPLTYHLPVDDGQYTLRLHFVEYALAAGLRLIDIRLQGSTVATGIDINVAAGGLNRAMTRTFTVEATGGDGVRLELFTPTGGWGATLAAIELSAVSPLGVVAPTVDLQISINDGVTWSTIATNVPCDLYGHGSYSWVPSAESNGNSARIRVLANDGALPIDASDVSFLITNGGHDFYVNDTSTANDVFSTATGSNLASGKRENEPVASLQTLLTAYDLEPGDVIHVDAGTYRVYRNLRLMDDDSGLLIEGPQDAGAIALFDRGNHTLGSYLIELAGGDDITIERLALTGANVGVFAANTVHSDRVTIANNDIYGHSSSVGPAFGIYIDDGNADTQLRGNRVHNITGNLSSTTGIFAKARGAEITENEVFGNPFGINVQLVSSSLPADRIVVSDNVVHENVVIGLDAFGNVSVSNNTVFNHLGANSIGVRVRNASAIDNVVHHNTVGVFADASTATGNRAYANVRGITGRNASTISANRVYS
;
A
#
# COMPACT_ATOMS: atom_id res chain seq x y z
N SER A 1 41.36 6.74 -7.09
CA SER A 1 39.95 6.40 -6.98
C SER A 1 39.16 7.68 -6.74
N ASN A 2 38.02 7.87 -7.43
CA ASN A 2 37.13 8.97 -7.14
C ASN A 2 36.44 8.73 -5.79
N LYS A 3 36.05 9.80 -5.08
CA LYS A 3 35.24 9.62 -3.87
C LYS A 3 33.81 9.20 -4.21
N ILE A 4 33.23 9.86 -5.21
CA ILE A 4 31.90 9.55 -5.77
C ILE A 4 32.11 9.24 -7.24
N GLY A 5 31.52 8.15 -7.75
CA GLY A 5 31.62 7.78 -9.16
C GLY A 5 30.83 8.71 -10.07
N ILE A 6 29.50 8.76 -9.89
CA ILE A 6 28.58 9.63 -10.64
C ILE A 6 27.67 10.39 -9.67
N GLU A 7 27.38 11.66 -9.96
CA GLU A 7 26.30 12.43 -9.32
C GLU A 7 25.28 12.89 -10.37
N ALA A 8 24.02 12.48 -10.22
CA ALA A 8 22.91 12.77 -11.13
C ALA A 8 21.80 13.56 -10.41
N VAL A 9 21.60 14.83 -10.77
CA VAL A 9 20.57 15.69 -10.18
C VAL A 9 19.64 16.19 -11.28
N ASN A 10 18.36 15.79 -11.26
CA ASN A 10 17.42 15.98 -12.38
C ASN A 10 18.05 15.55 -13.73
N ALA A 11 18.76 14.42 -13.72
CA ALA A 11 19.53 13.93 -14.85
C ALA A 11 19.32 12.42 -15.03
N SER A 12 19.74 11.90 -16.19
CA SER A 12 19.75 10.46 -16.43
C SER A 12 21.18 9.91 -16.36
N ALA A 13 21.35 8.80 -15.64
CA ALA A 13 22.54 7.97 -15.71
C ALA A 13 22.12 6.61 -16.26
N SER A 14 22.62 6.26 -17.45
CA SER A 14 22.26 5.00 -18.09
C SER A 14 23.43 4.28 -18.74
N GLY A 15 23.45 2.94 -18.62
CA GLY A 15 24.43 2.09 -19.28
C GLY A 15 25.85 2.16 -18.72
N ASN A 16 26.02 2.57 -17.46
CA ASN A 16 27.34 2.80 -16.86
C ASN A 16 27.85 1.57 -16.07
N ARG A 17 29.16 1.33 -16.08
CA ARG A 17 29.85 0.43 -15.12
C ARG A 17 30.57 1.30 -14.09
N ILE A 18 30.20 1.18 -12.81
CA ILE A 18 30.59 2.10 -11.72
C ILE A 18 31.16 1.29 -10.56
N TYR A 19 32.48 1.31 -10.42
CA TYR A 19 33.17 0.45 -9.45
C TYR A 19 34.43 1.07 -8.85
N GLY A 20 34.89 0.52 -7.73
CA GLY A 20 36.16 0.88 -7.10
C GLY A 20 36.24 2.34 -6.59
N ASN A 21 35.10 3.02 -6.41
CA ASN A 21 35.06 4.37 -5.85
C ASN A 21 35.32 4.33 -4.34
N ALA A 22 36.02 5.35 -3.83
CA ALA A 22 36.50 5.42 -2.45
C ALA A 22 35.39 5.71 -1.42
N LEU A 23 34.15 6.00 -1.86
CA LEU A 23 33.00 6.14 -0.97
C LEU A 23 31.71 5.63 -1.61
N ILE A 24 31.17 6.34 -2.60
CA ILE A 24 29.85 6.04 -3.19
C ILE A 24 30.01 5.76 -4.68
N GLY A 25 29.32 4.75 -5.19
CA GLY A 25 29.22 4.50 -6.62
C GLY A 25 28.45 5.61 -7.33
N LEU A 26 27.17 5.75 -7.02
CA LEU A 26 26.27 6.70 -7.65
C LEU A 26 25.46 7.50 -6.63
N VAL A 27 25.39 8.82 -6.80
CA VAL A 27 24.48 9.71 -6.06
C VAL A 27 23.40 10.21 -6.99
N ALA A 28 22.13 10.11 -6.58
CA ALA A 28 21.00 10.64 -7.32
C ALA A 28 20.11 11.52 -6.44
N ALA A 29 19.56 12.57 -7.06
CA ALA A 29 18.66 13.49 -6.38
C ALA A 29 17.54 13.99 -7.30
N SER A 30 16.43 14.41 -6.68
CA SER A 30 15.24 14.89 -7.40
C SER A 30 14.74 13.84 -8.41
N SER A 31 14.24 14.25 -9.58
CA SER A 31 13.54 13.36 -10.52
C SER A 31 14.51 12.63 -11.47
N SER A 32 15.71 12.29 -10.99
CA SER A 32 16.73 11.61 -11.79
C SER A 32 16.30 10.20 -12.21
N THR A 33 16.78 9.74 -13.36
CA THR A 33 16.49 8.39 -13.88
C THR A 33 17.78 7.59 -13.98
N LEU A 34 17.84 6.49 -13.24
CA LEU A 34 18.98 5.59 -13.18
C LEU A 34 18.57 4.25 -13.79
N THR A 35 19.08 3.94 -14.97
CA THR A 35 18.70 2.69 -15.67
C THR A 35 19.86 1.99 -16.33
N ASP A 36 19.88 0.66 -16.32
CA ASP A 36 20.89 -0.13 -17.02
C ASP A 36 22.32 0.09 -16.51
N ASN A 37 22.49 0.50 -15.24
CA ASN A 37 23.81 0.66 -14.64
C ASN A 37 24.23 -0.63 -13.91
N GLN A 38 25.53 -0.92 -13.96
CA GLN A 38 26.20 -1.92 -13.12
C GLN A 38 27.02 -1.17 -12.06
N VAL A 39 26.68 -1.36 -10.79
CA VAL A 39 27.28 -0.63 -9.66
C VAL A 39 27.83 -1.61 -8.63
N TYR A 40 29.16 -1.72 -8.53
CA TYR A 40 29.76 -2.78 -7.72
C TYR A 40 31.10 -2.45 -7.09
N SER A 41 31.43 -3.14 -6.00
CA SER A 41 32.73 -3.05 -5.32
C SER A 41 33.18 -1.59 -5.04
N ASN A 42 32.23 -0.70 -4.76
CA ASN A 42 32.51 0.65 -4.25
C ASN A 42 32.72 0.56 -2.74
N ALA A 43 33.60 1.37 -2.16
CA ALA A 43 34.11 1.13 -0.81
C ALA A 43 33.08 1.24 0.34
N ASN A 44 31.88 1.78 0.12
CA ASN A 44 30.94 2.06 1.21
C ASN A 44 29.45 2.05 0.82
N LEU A 45 29.07 2.44 -0.40
CA LEU A 45 27.66 2.45 -0.80
C LEU A 45 27.56 2.35 -2.32
N GLY A 46 26.65 1.51 -2.81
CA GLY A 46 26.34 1.43 -4.23
C GLY A 46 25.67 2.72 -4.71
N VAL A 47 24.43 2.96 -4.26
CA VAL A 47 23.59 4.09 -4.70
C VAL A 47 23.07 4.90 -3.50
N LEU A 48 23.25 6.22 -3.54
CA LEU A 48 22.66 7.17 -2.58
C LEU A 48 21.53 7.98 -3.24
N GLY A 49 20.30 7.85 -2.76
CA GLY A 49 19.17 8.71 -3.13
C GLY A 49 18.96 9.85 -2.14
N ARG A 50 19.24 11.10 -2.51
CA ARG A 50 19.05 12.30 -1.67
C ARG A 50 17.96 13.19 -2.26
N ASP A 51 16.90 13.45 -1.50
CA ASP A 51 15.69 14.11 -1.98
C ASP A 51 15.18 13.47 -3.28
N PHE A 52 15.28 12.13 -3.33
CA PHE A 52 15.06 11.36 -4.55
C PHE A 52 13.57 11.07 -4.72
N ASN A 53 13.04 11.48 -5.87
CA ASN A 53 11.67 11.20 -6.30
C ASN A 53 11.63 10.71 -7.76
N GLY A 54 12.76 10.15 -8.19
CA GLY A 54 12.97 9.64 -9.54
C GLY A 54 12.84 8.11 -9.60
N ARG A 55 13.42 7.54 -10.65
CA ARG A 55 13.33 6.11 -10.95
C ARG A 55 14.71 5.46 -10.92
N LEU A 56 14.84 4.37 -10.16
CA LEU A 56 15.98 3.45 -10.19
C LEU A 56 15.46 2.13 -10.77
N SER A 57 15.76 1.84 -12.03
CA SER A 57 15.24 0.63 -12.66
C SER A 57 16.22 -0.12 -13.53
N HIS A 58 16.18 -1.44 -13.53
CA HIS A 58 17.05 -2.25 -14.36
C HIS A 58 18.55 -2.09 -14.12
N ASN A 59 18.92 -1.86 -12.86
CA ASN A 59 20.32 -1.79 -12.46
C ASN A 59 20.73 -3.11 -11.82
N LEU A 60 21.99 -3.48 -12.05
CA LEU A 60 22.67 -4.55 -11.35
C LEU A 60 23.57 -3.92 -10.29
N ILE A 61 23.28 -4.16 -9.01
CA ILE A 61 23.97 -3.55 -7.88
C ILE A 61 24.49 -4.66 -6.98
N TYR A 62 25.79 -4.78 -6.79
CA TYR A 62 26.33 -5.91 -6.04
C TYR A 62 27.65 -5.63 -5.36
N ASP A 63 27.96 -6.36 -4.30
CA ASP A 63 29.27 -6.31 -3.62
C ASP A 63 29.70 -4.89 -3.21
N ASN A 64 28.76 -4.03 -2.81
CA ASN A 64 29.09 -2.73 -2.23
C ASN A 64 28.96 -2.85 -0.71
N PRO A 65 30.02 -2.66 0.09
CA PRO A 65 29.91 -2.80 1.53
C PRO A 65 28.87 -1.84 2.13
N ASN A 66 28.40 -2.15 3.34
CA ASN A 66 27.37 -1.42 4.13
C ASN A 66 25.98 -1.31 3.54
N ASP A 67 25.79 -0.97 2.26
CA ASP A 67 24.47 -0.95 1.62
C ASP A 67 24.57 -1.01 0.08
N GLY A 68 23.61 -1.69 -0.55
CA GLY A 68 23.41 -1.60 -2.01
C GLY A 68 22.83 -0.25 -2.42
N VAL A 69 21.71 0.11 -1.81
CA VAL A 69 21.00 1.37 -2.04
C VAL A 69 20.62 1.98 -0.71
N TRP A 70 20.90 3.26 -0.52
CA TRP A 70 20.39 4.04 0.61
C TRP A 70 19.55 5.19 0.10
N LEU A 71 18.24 5.15 0.36
CA LEU A 71 17.37 6.30 0.20
C LEU A 71 17.45 7.18 1.45
N PHE A 72 18.29 8.20 1.36
CA PHE A 72 18.57 9.13 2.45
C PHE A 72 17.39 10.07 2.76
N SER A 73 16.68 10.54 1.73
CA SER A 73 15.48 11.39 1.85
C SER A 73 14.73 11.41 0.52
N GLY A 74 13.43 11.72 0.54
CA GLY A 74 12.64 11.88 -0.69
C GLY A 74 11.16 11.55 -0.53
N SER A 75 10.39 11.78 -1.60
CA SER A 75 9.00 11.36 -1.66
C SER A 75 8.63 10.96 -3.07
N GLY A 76 8.15 9.73 -3.28
CA GLY A 76 7.73 9.24 -4.60
C GLY A 76 8.82 8.50 -5.40
N ALA A 77 9.86 7.98 -4.75
CA ALA A 77 10.88 7.18 -5.42
C ALA A 77 10.30 5.86 -5.94
N GLN A 78 10.66 5.49 -7.17
CA GLN A 78 10.25 4.23 -7.80
C GLN A 78 11.47 3.36 -8.05
N ILE A 79 11.53 2.19 -7.40
CA ILE A 79 12.62 1.23 -7.54
C ILE A 79 12.06 -0.05 -8.13
N SER A 80 12.39 -0.33 -9.39
CA SER A 80 11.83 -1.50 -10.05
C SER A 80 12.78 -2.26 -10.94
N ASN A 81 12.60 -3.58 -11.07
CA ASN A 81 13.42 -4.38 -11.99
C ASN A 81 14.91 -4.29 -11.69
N ASN A 82 15.36 -4.14 -10.44
CA ASN A 82 16.78 -4.18 -10.12
C ASN A 82 17.16 -5.56 -9.58
N THR A 83 18.41 -5.96 -9.80
CA THR A 83 19.00 -7.09 -9.08
C THR A 83 20.02 -6.53 -8.10
N ILE A 84 19.79 -6.76 -6.81
CA ILE A 84 20.65 -6.28 -5.73
C ILE A 84 21.19 -7.46 -4.94
N TYR A 85 22.50 -7.66 -5.01
CA TYR A 85 23.20 -8.80 -4.42
C TYR A 85 24.23 -8.34 -3.37
N GLN A 86 23.91 -8.54 -2.09
CA GLN A 86 24.71 -8.11 -0.93
C GLN A 86 25.02 -9.30 0.01
N PRO A 87 25.98 -10.16 -0.36
CA PRO A 87 26.24 -11.40 0.37
C PRO A 87 27.07 -11.22 1.65
N THR A 88 27.90 -10.18 1.77
CA THR A 88 28.98 -10.12 2.78
C THR A 88 28.92 -8.91 3.70
N SER A 89 28.13 -7.88 3.39
CA SER A 89 27.87 -6.77 4.32
C SER A 89 26.77 -5.86 3.81
N GLY A 90 25.90 -5.40 4.71
CA GLY A 90 24.98 -4.32 4.43
C GLY A 90 23.60 -4.71 3.91
N ASP A 91 22.65 -3.78 3.99
CA ASP A 91 21.30 -4.02 3.49
C ASP A 91 21.27 -3.93 1.96
N ALA A 92 20.38 -4.67 1.29
CA ALA A 92 20.20 -4.46 -0.14
C ALA A 92 19.57 -3.07 -0.40
N ILE A 93 18.57 -2.68 0.40
CA ILE A 93 18.02 -1.32 0.43
C ILE A 93 17.82 -0.85 1.88
N GLN A 94 18.42 0.29 2.24
CA GLN A 94 18.08 1.08 3.42
C GLN A 94 17.18 2.27 3.04
N VAL A 95 16.10 2.50 3.78
CA VAL A 95 15.12 3.58 3.58
C VAL A 95 15.05 4.46 4.82
N GLY A 96 15.52 5.71 4.70
CA GLY A 96 15.67 6.62 5.82
C GLY A 96 16.72 6.13 6.84
N GLY A 97 16.57 6.56 8.09
CA GLY A 97 17.42 6.10 9.20
C GLY A 97 18.88 6.55 9.08
N SER A 98 19.73 6.13 10.03
CA SER A 98 21.16 6.52 10.02
C SER A 98 22.00 5.47 9.29
N HIS A 99 22.97 5.92 8.50
CA HIS A 99 23.94 5.03 7.85
C HIS A 99 25.23 4.96 8.68
N PRO A 100 25.73 3.76 9.04
CA PRO A 100 26.76 3.57 10.05
C PRO A 100 28.09 4.26 9.70
N GLU A 101 28.51 4.20 8.43
CA GLU A 101 29.83 4.66 8.00
C GLU A 101 29.87 6.06 7.35
N LEU A 102 28.71 6.63 7.01
CA LEU A 102 28.64 7.97 6.42
C LEU A 102 28.48 9.07 7.49
N PHE A 103 28.24 8.71 8.75
CA PHE A 103 27.94 9.63 9.86
C PHE A 103 26.83 10.63 9.51
N LEU A 104 25.90 10.20 8.65
CA LEU A 104 24.75 10.95 8.19
C LEU A 104 23.50 10.25 8.70
N SER A 105 22.58 11.03 9.27
CA SER A 105 21.22 10.58 9.57
C SER A 105 20.33 10.93 8.38
N GLY A 106 19.75 9.93 7.75
CA GLY A 106 18.67 10.07 6.77
C GLY A 106 17.49 10.83 7.37
N PHE A 107 16.71 11.43 6.49
CA PHE A 107 15.43 12.03 6.80
C PHE A 107 14.31 11.12 6.28
N SER A 108 13.06 11.43 6.66
CA SER A 108 11.88 10.70 6.23
C SER A 108 11.84 10.51 4.71
N VAL A 109 11.62 9.27 4.28
CA VAL A 109 11.24 8.91 2.91
C VAL A 109 9.75 8.58 2.89
N SER A 110 9.01 8.99 1.86
CA SER A 110 7.58 8.68 1.73
C SER A 110 7.20 8.25 0.32
N ASN A 111 6.05 7.61 0.16
CA ASN A 111 5.52 7.21 -1.14
C ASN A 111 6.52 6.38 -1.98
N LEU A 112 7.29 5.50 -1.33
CA LEU A 112 8.26 4.62 -1.99
C LEU A 112 7.53 3.43 -2.60
N THR A 113 7.84 3.10 -3.85
CA THR A 113 7.37 1.87 -4.49
C THR A 113 8.54 0.96 -4.85
N LEU A 114 8.49 -0.29 -4.39
CA LEU A 114 9.44 -1.36 -4.71
C LEU A 114 8.71 -2.48 -5.46
N GLN A 115 9.07 -2.74 -6.71
CA GLN A 115 8.46 -3.85 -7.46
C GLN A 115 9.39 -4.51 -8.47
N ASN A 116 9.14 -5.79 -8.79
CA ASN A 116 9.89 -6.53 -9.80
C ASN A 116 11.39 -6.70 -9.51
N ASN A 117 11.84 -6.50 -8.27
CA ASN A 117 13.27 -6.58 -7.93
C ASN A 117 13.66 -8.01 -7.49
N ILE A 118 14.94 -8.33 -7.63
CA ILE A 118 15.56 -9.48 -6.96
C ILE A 118 16.48 -8.94 -5.87
N PHE A 119 16.23 -9.35 -4.62
CA PHE A 119 17.09 -9.06 -3.48
C PHE A 119 17.80 -10.33 -3.04
N SER A 120 19.11 -10.27 -2.84
CA SER A 120 19.91 -11.40 -2.37
C SER A 120 20.82 -10.95 -1.24
N VAL A 121 20.63 -11.50 -0.04
CA VAL A 121 21.38 -11.13 1.18
C VAL A 121 21.75 -12.36 2.00
N SER A 122 22.89 -12.32 2.71
CA SER A 122 23.33 -13.46 3.57
C SER A 122 23.57 -13.12 5.04
N GLU A 123 23.64 -11.84 5.43
CA GLU A 123 23.89 -11.44 6.83
C GLU A 123 22.97 -10.32 7.36
N HIS A 124 22.39 -9.52 6.46
CA HIS A 124 21.66 -8.27 6.74
C HIS A 124 20.25 -8.31 6.14
N PHE A 125 19.60 -7.16 5.95
CA PHE A 125 18.23 -7.08 5.45
C PHE A 125 18.19 -6.89 3.94
N ALA A 126 17.26 -7.57 3.25
CA ALA A 126 16.96 -7.19 1.86
C ALA A 126 16.35 -5.78 1.82
N ILE A 127 15.48 -5.44 2.78
CA ILE A 127 14.94 -4.09 2.94
C ILE A 127 14.99 -3.68 4.42
N GLN A 128 15.47 -2.48 4.72
CA GLN A 128 15.40 -1.87 6.05
C GLN A 128 14.68 -0.53 5.97
N VAL A 129 13.60 -0.36 6.74
CA VAL A 129 12.77 0.85 6.74
C VAL A 129 12.78 1.50 8.12
N ALA A 130 13.18 2.77 8.18
CA ALA A 130 13.15 3.56 9.40
C ALA A 130 11.72 4.00 9.80
N ALA A 131 11.50 4.23 11.09
CA ALA A 131 10.18 4.56 11.65
C ALA A 131 9.53 5.85 11.12
N ASP A 132 10.32 6.76 10.54
CA ASP A 132 9.84 7.99 9.92
C ASP A 132 9.61 7.85 8.41
N SER A 133 9.73 6.64 7.86
CA SER A 133 9.78 6.37 6.42
C SER A 133 8.72 5.38 5.91
N GLU A 134 7.62 5.22 6.67
CA GLU A 134 6.56 4.24 6.40
C GLU A 134 5.41 4.78 5.54
N VAL A 135 5.24 6.10 5.55
CA VAL A 135 4.08 6.76 4.92
C VAL A 135 4.11 6.53 3.41
N GLY A 136 3.09 5.83 2.90
CA GLY A 136 2.96 5.51 1.47
C GLY A 136 3.99 4.50 0.96
N PHE A 137 4.69 3.79 1.83
CA PHE A 137 5.54 2.68 1.44
C PHE A 137 4.70 1.58 0.78
N ALA A 138 5.17 1.05 -0.35
CA ALA A 138 4.58 -0.08 -1.05
C ALA A 138 5.68 -0.98 -1.60
N SER A 139 5.57 -2.28 -1.32
CA SER A 139 6.49 -3.31 -1.82
C SER A 139 5.67 -4.54 -2.23
N ASP A 140 5.83 -4.97 -3.48
CA ASP A 140 5.20 -6.20 -3.98
C ASP A 140 5.89 -6.72 -5.26
N TYR A 141 5.64 -7.98 -5.64
CA TYR A 141 6.23 -8.62 -6.81
C TYR A 141 7.77 -8.63 -6.81
N ASN A 142 8.39 -8.90 -5.67
CA ASN A 142 9.85 -9.03 -5.52
C ASN A 142 10.25 -10.48 -5.26
N LEU A 143 11.51 -10.84 -5.54
CA LEU A 143 12.11 -12.10 -5.13
C LEU A 143 13.09 -11.87 -3.98
N PHE A 144 12.82 -12.49 -2.84
CA PHE A 144 13.68 -12.47 -1.67
C PHE A 144 14.51 -13.74 -1.59
N HIS A 145 15.81 -13.61 -1.87
CA HIS A 145 16.78 -14.65 -1.59
C HIS A 145 17.54 -14.31 -0.33
N VAL A 146 17.31 -15.11 0.71
CA VAL A 146 17.89 -14.90 2.03
C VAL A 146 18.66 -16.15 2.41
N ALA A 147 19.96 -15.99 2.68
CA ALA A 147 20.86 -17.05 3.13
C ALA A 147 21.48 -16.69 4.49
N GLY A 148 22.22 -17.62 5.09
CA GLY A 148 23.00 -17.35 6.30
C GLY A 148 22.15 -16.78 7.45
N SER A 149 22.54 -15.62 7.97
CA SER A 149 21.80 -14.86 8.98
C SER A 149 21.02 -13.68 8.41
N GLY A 150 20.96 -13.55 7.08
CA GLY A 150 20.18 -12.52 6.42
C GLY A 150 18.69 -12.64 6.73
N GLN A 151 17.95 -11.56 6.52
CA GLN A 151 16.51 -11.49 6.72
C GLN A 151 15.85 -10.69 5.59
N PRO A 152 14.59 -10.97 5.20
CA PRO A 152 13.94 -10.26 4.10
C PRO A 152 13.71 -8.78 4.42
N ILE A 153 13.34 -8.46 5.66
CA ILE A 153 12.90 -7.11 6.00
C ILE A 153 13.15 -6.80 7.47
N ARG A 154 13.56 -5.55 7.72
CA ARG A 154 13.43 -4.89 9.00
C ARG A 154 12.53 -3.67 8.87
N TRP A 155 11.49 -3.64 9.68
CA TRP A 155 10.54 -2.55 9.77
C TRP A 155 10.68 -1.89 11.14
N GLU A 156 11.06 -0.62 11.16
CA GLU A 156 11.42 0.08 12.40
C GLU A 156 12.56 -0.67 13.12
N GLU A 157 12.27 -1.18 14.32
CA GLU A 157 13.18 -1.97 15.13
C GLU A 157 12.94 -3.49 15.03
N ARG A 158 11.86 -3.93 14.35
CA ARG A 158 11.53 -5.35 14.19
C ARG A 158 12.12 -5.92 12.91
N ALA A 159 12.90 -6.97 13.07
CA ALA A 159 13.24 -7.88 11.98
C ALA A 159 12.15 -8.94 11.80
N PHE A 160 11.76 -9.22 10.56
CA PHE A 160 10.92 -10.36 10.22
C PHE A 160 11.81 -11.48 9.69
N ALA A 161 11.62 -12.70 10.20
CA ALA A 161 12.51 -13.81 9.86
C ALA A 161 12.21 -14.37 8.47
N THR A 162 10.96 -14.28 8.01
CA THR A 162 10.55 -14.77 6.70
C THR A 162 9.62 -13.78 5.99
N ARG A 163 9.51 -13.94 4.66
CA ARG A 163 8.64 -13.13 3.81
C ARG A 163 7.16 -13.37 4.14
N GLU A 164 6.80 -14.59 4.54
CA GLU A 164 5.44 -14.96 4.96
C GLU A 164 5.02 -14.20 6.22
N GLU A 165 5.90 -14.12 7.22
CA GLU A 165 5.66 -13.39 8.46
C GLU A 165 5.44 -11.91 8.18
N TRP A 166 6.30 -11.33 7.33
CA TRP A 166 6.17 -9.96 6.85
C TRP A 166 4.84 -9.70 6.13
N ALA A 167 4.47 -10.57 5.20
CA ALA A 167 3.26 -10.42 4.41
C ALA A 167 1.98 -10.52 5.25
N LEU A 168 1.93 -11.45 6.21
CA LEU A 168 0.79 -11.58 7.11
C LEU A 168 0.64 -10.35 8.03
N GLU A 169 1.75 -9.81 8.54
CA GLU A 169 1.71 -8.71 9.51
C GLU A 169 1.45 -7.34 8.86
N THR A 170 1.87 -7.15 7.60
CA THR A 170 1.85 -5.82 6.96
C THR A 170 1.09 -5.74 5.65
N SER A 171 0.62 -6.86 5.12
CA SER A 171 -0.07 -6.95 3.82
C SER A 171 0.79 -6.52 2.61
N PHE A 172 2.09 -6.33 2.79
CA PHE A 172 3.04 -6.09 1.70
C PHE A 172 3.60 -7.40 1.17
N ASP A 173 4.11 -7.38 -0.06
CA ASP A 173 4.82 -8.53 -0.66
C ASP A 173 3.97 -9.83 -0.67
N THR A 174 2.65 -9.70 -0.81
CA THR A 174 1.71 -10.82 -0.89
C THR A 174 1.82 -11.57 -2.21
N HIS A 175 2.27 -10.91 -3.29
CA HIS A 175 2.59 -11.53 -4.58
C HIS A 175 4.11 -11.74 -4.77
N SER A 176 4.92 -11.37 -3.79
CA SER A 176 6.37 -11.61 -3.77
C SER A 176 6.69 -13.07 -3.42
N ARG A 177 7.89 -13.49 -3.82
CA ARG A 177 8.38 -14.86 -3.66
C ARG A 177 9.63 -14.90 -2.80
N ALA A 178 9.87 -16.05 -2.17
CA ALA A 178 11.15 -16.35 -1.51
C ALA A 178 11.80 -17.56 -2.20
N GLY A 179 13.11 -17.48 -2.45
CA GLY A 179 13.84 -18.59 -3.08
C GLY A 179 15.17 -18.17 -3.71
N ASP A 180 15.96 -19.18 -4.08
CA ASP A 180 17.21 -18.99 -4.83
C ASP A 180 16.89 -18.46 -6.25
N PRO A 181 17.45 -17.31 -6.67
CA PRO A 181 17.27 -16.78 -8.02
C PRO A 181 17.88 -17.66 -9.10
N LEU A 182 18.72 -18.64 -8.74
CA LEU A 182 19.44 -19.50 -9.68
C LEU A 182 20.23 -18.67 -10.68
N TYR A 183 21.10 -17.79 -10.19
CA TYR A 183 22.02 -17.02 -11.04
C TYR A 183 22.88 -17.97 -11.88
N ARG A 184 23.22 -17.55 -13.11
CA ARG A 184 23.93 -18.38 -14.08
C ARG A 184 25.40 -18.55 -13.73
N ASP A 185 26.11 -17.45 -13.51
CA ASP A 185 27.55 -17.43 -13.26
C ASP A 185 27.96 -16.07 -12.68
N ILE A 186 27.78 -15.88 -11.37
CA ILE A 186 27.88 -14.55 -10.75
C ILE A 186 29.28 -13.94 -10.84
N ASP A 187 30.33 -14.76 -10.85
CA ASP A 187 31.76 -14.40 -10.88
C ASP A 187 32.40 -14.65 -12.24
N GLY A 188 31.56 -14.88 -13.26
CA GLY A 188 31.99 -15.00 -14.64
C GLY A 188 32.96 -16.16 -14.92
N ALA A 189 33.50 -16.14 -16.14
CA ALA A 189 34.38 -17.19 -16.64
C ALA A 189 35.76 -17.21 -15.97
N ASP A 190 36.17 -16.10 -15.35
CA ASP A 190 37.43 -16.02 -14.61
C ASP A 190 37.33 -16.44 -13.13
N GLY A 191 36.10 -16.61 -12.61
CA GLY A 191 35.81 -17.04 -11.25
C GLY A 191 36.14 -15.98 -10.19
N GLN A 192 36.12 -14.69 -10.56
CA GLN A 192 36.43 -13.57 -9.69
C GLN A 192 35.33 -12.50 -9.79
N LEU A 193 34.57 -12.33 -8.71
CA LEU A 193 33.50 -11.36 -8.66
C LEU A 193 34.02 -9.91 -8.61
N GLY A 194 33.47 -9.02 -9.43
CA GLY A 194 33.56 -7.57 -9.24
C GLY A 194 34.96 -6.96 -9.40
N TYR A 195 35.33 -6.03 -8.53
CA TYR A 195 36.62 -5.32 -8.59
C TYR A 195 37.48 -5.58 -7.36
N ASP A 196 38.73 -6.01 -7.59
CA ASP A 196 39.70 -6.24 -6.53
C ASP A 196 40.51 -4.95 -6.26
N ALA A 197 40.21 -4.30 -5.13
CA ALA A 197 40.90 -3.09 -4.71
C ALA A 197 42.38 -3.30 -4.32
N ALA A 198 42.79 -4.52 -3.95
CA ALA A 198 44.17 -4.82 -3.59
C ALA A 198 45.08 -4.92 -4.82
N THR A 199 44.57 -5.48 -5.92
CA THR A 199 45.31 -5.61 -7.18
C THR A 199 45.01 -4.50 -8.19
N GLY A 200 43.88 -3.82 -8.04
CA GLY A 200 43.41 -2.78 -8.96
C GLY A 200 42.83 -3.33 -10.26
N VAL A 201 42.41 -4.61 -10.27
CA VAL A 201 41.88 -5.30 -11.45
C VAL A 201 40.36 -5.34 -11.39
N ASP A 202 39.73 -5.04 -12.52
CA ASP A 202 38.28 -5.16 -12.74
C ASP A 202 37.99 -6.51 -13.41
N TYR A 203 37.36 -7.41 -12.65
CA TYR A 203 36.90 -8.72 -13.11
C TYR A 203 35.42 -8.70 -13.51
N GLY A 204 34.63 -7.75 -13.01
CA GLY A 204 33.18 -7.71 -13.25
C GLY A 204 32.72 -7.36 -14.67
N GLN A 205 33.48 -7.67 -15.72
CA GLN A 205 33.04 -7.53 -17.11
C GLN A 205 32.24 -8.75 -17.57
N ASP A 206 32.53 -9.92 -17.01
CA ASP A 206 31.90 -11.20 -17.32
C ASP A 206 30.99 -11.73 -16.21
N ASP A 207 30.85 -11.02 -15.08
CA ASP A 207 29.84 -11.28 -14.06
C ASP A 207 28.43 -11.39 -14.68
N ASP A 208 27.77 -12.54 -14.54
CA ASP A 208 26.48 -12.86 -15.14
C ASP A 208 25.43 -13.22 -14.07
N PHE A 209 24.69 -12.18 -13.66
CA PHE A 209 23.54 -12.28 -12.77
C PHE A 209 22.23 -12.61 -13.51
N GLY A 210 22.28 -12.99 -14.79
CA GLY A 210 21.15 -13.60 -15.47
C GLY A 210 20.73 -14.89 -14.76
N VAL A 211 19.44 -15.22 -14.80
CA VAL A 211 18.90 -16.39 -14.08
C VAL A 211 18.78 -17.62 -15.00
N LEU A 212 18.76 -18.82 -14.43
CA LEU A 212 18.49 -20.07 -15.15
C LEU A 212 17.00 -20.20 -15.52
N PRO A 213 16.61 -20.96 -16.57
CA PRO A 213 15.23 -21.07 -17.03
C PRO A 213 14.20 -21.60 -16.02
N ASN A 214 14.63 -22.31 -14.99
CA ASN A 214 13.78 -22.85 -13.91
C ASN A 214 13.79 -21.96 -12.65
N SER A 215 14.29 -20.73 -12.76
CA SER A 215 14.34 -19.78 -11.66
C SER A 215 12.94 -19.31 -11.24
N PRO A 216 12.70 -19.08 -9.93
CA PRO A 216 11.46 -18.46 -9.46
C PRO A 216 11.29 -17.00 -9.91
N ALA A 217 12.34 -16.38 -10.48
CA ALA A 217 12.31 -15.04 -11.05
C ALA A 217 11.74 -14.99 -12.48
N VAL A 218 11.63 -16.14 -13.16
CA VAL A 218 11.10 -16.19 -14.52
C VAL A 218 9.56 -16.05 -14.50
N ASP A 219 9.02 -15.16 -15.33
CA ASP A 219 7.60 -14.88 -15.50
C ASP A 219 6.88 -14.58 -14.16
N ALA A 220 7.51 -13.80 -13.28
CA ALA A 220 7.07 -13.64 -11.88
C ALA A 220 6.80 -12.19 -11.44
N GLY A 221 7.06 -11.18 -12.29
CA GLY A 221 6.82 -9.77 -11.95
C GLY A 221 5.38 -9.31 -12.11
N ASN A 222 5.06 -8.07 -11.77
CA ASN A 222 3.72 -7.50 -11.87
C ASN A 222 3.18 -7.60 -13.31
N SER A 223 1.99 -8.19 -13.49
CA SER A 223 1.32 -8.40 -14.79
C SER A 223 0.98 -7.11 -15.52
N ALA A 224 0.89 -5.98 -14.81
CA ALA A 224 0.72 -4.64 -15.37
C ALA A 224 2.06 -4.00 -15.79
N THR A 225 3.18 -4.73 -15.80
CA THR A 225 4.48 -4.22 -16.28
C THR A 225 4.75 -4.70 -17.70
N THR A 226 5.43 -3.87 -18.48
CA THR A 226 5.90 -4.23 -19.82
C THR A 226 6.84 -5.44 -19.81
N PHE A 227 6.77 -6.26 -20.85
CA PHE A 227 7.68 -7.40 -21.07
C PHE A 227 8.00 -7.61 -22.56
N ALA A 228 7.56 -6.70 -23.44
CA ALA A 228 7.59 -6.93 -24.88
C ALA A 228 9.02 -6.99 -25.45
N ALA A 229 10.01 -6.49 -24.71
CA ALA A 229 11.42 -6.57 -25.09
C ALA A 229 12.09 -7.90 -24.68
N GLU A 230 11.41 -8.75 -23.91
CA GLU A 230 11.92 -10.07 -23.55
C GLU A 230 11.85 -11.04 -24.74
N PRO A 231 12.90 -11.86 -24.97
CA PRO A 231 12.97 -12.76 -26.10
C PRO A 231 11.87 -13.84 -26.01
N SER A 232 11.22 -14.14 -27.13
CA SER A 232 10.21 -15.20 -27.17
C SER A 232 10.87 -16.60 -27.08
N PRO A 233 10.31 -17.56 -26.32
CA PRO A 233 9.13 -17.47 -25.45
C PRO A 233 9.41 -16.75 -24.10
N ASN A 234 8.47 -15.90 -23.67
CA ASN A 234 8.60 -14.99 -22.53
C ASN A 234 7.39 -15.03 -21.56
N GLY A 235 6.65 -16.14 -21.55
CA GLY A 235 5.60 -16.39 -20.55
C GLY A 235 4.39 -15.46 -20.49
N GLY A 236 4.36 -14.37 -21.28
CA GLY A 236 3.30 -13.36 -21.19
C GLY A 236 3.35 -12.49 -19.92
N ARG A 237 4.45 -12.53 -19.16
CA ARG A 237 4.62 -11.82 -17.88
C ARG A 237 6.10 -11.50 -17.68
N ILE A 238 6.40 -10.31 -17.14
CA ILE A 238 7.79 -9.85 -17.00
C ILE A 238 8.61 -10.76 -16.06
N ASN A 239 9.87 -10.97 -16.40
CA ASN A 239 10.88 -11.53 -15.49
C ASN A 239 11.25 -10.52 -14.38
N LEU A 240 11.59 -11.03 -13.19
CA LEU A 240 12.11 -10.21 -12.10
C LEU A 240 13.58 -9.84 -12.35
N GLY A 241 14.03 -8.71 -11.76
CA GLY A 241 15.43 -8.30 -11.76
C GLY A 241 15.85 -7.46 -12.97
N TYR A 242 17.16 -7.20 -13.08
CA TYR A 242 17.74 -6.22 -14.01
C TYR A 242 17.57 -6.54 -15.50
N THR A 243 17.28 -7.80 -15.83
CA THR A 243 17.03 -8.26 -17.20
C THR A 243 15.55 -8.25 -17.59
N GLY A 244 14.61 -8.04 -16.65
CA GLY A 244 13.18 -7.94 -16.96
C GLY A 244 12.90 -6.85 -18.00
N ASP A 245 11.97 -7.11 -18.92
CA ASP A 245 11.69 -6.27 -20.10
C ASP A 245 12.95 -5.92 -20.93
N ARG A 246 13.87 -6.90 -21.11
CA ARG A 246 15.04 -6.76 -21.97
C ARG A 246 15.34 -8.00 -22.79
N ARG A 247 16.13 -7.80 -23.85
CA ARG A 247 16.63 -8.89 -24.70
C ARG A 247 17.54 -9.88 -23.98
N GLN A 248 18.12 -9.49 -22.85
CA GLN A 248 18.94 -10.36 -21.99
C GLN A 248 18.11 -11.25 -21.06
N ALA A 249 16.78 -11.05 -20.99
CA ALA A 249 15.92 -11.84 -20.11
C ALA A 249 15.97 -13.33 -20.49
N THR A 250 15.85 -14.19 -19.49
CA THR A 250 15.85 -15.63 -19.69
C THR A 250 14.51 -16.06 -20.27
N THR A 251 14.55 -16.81 -21.38
CA THR A 251 13.34 -17.36 -22.00
C THR A 251 12.68 -18.42 -21.12
N SER A 252 11.36 -18.49 -21.15
CA SER A 252 10.58 -19.50 -20.44
C SER A 252 10.25 -20.72 -21.30
N ALA A 253 9.43 -21.64 -20.79
CA ALA A 253 8.97 -22.78 -21.58
C ALA A 253 8.02 -22.32 -22.70
N LEU A 254 7.97 -23.06 -23.82
CA LEU A 254 7.05 -22.77 -24.93
C LEU A 254 5.57 -22.80 -24.52
N GLN A 255 5.24 -23.61 -23.50
CA GLN A 255 3.92 -23.66 -22.88
C GLN A 255 4.09 -23.68 -21.37
N SER A 256 3.43 -22.76 -20.68
CA SER A 256 3.46 -22.63 -19.23
C SER A 256 2.06 -22.37 -18.69
N LEU A 257 1.91 -22.63 -17.41
CA LEU A 257 0.69 -22.41 -16.64
C LEU A 257 1.13 -21.92 -15.27
N GLN A 258 0.46 -20.91 -14.75
CA GLN A 258 0.77 -20.33 -13.45
C GLN A 258 -0.52 -20.06 -12.68
N LEU A 259 -0.64 -20.61 -11.48
CA LEU A 259 -1.70 -20.27 -10.55
C LEU A 259 -1.38 -18.91 -9.92
N LEU A 260 -2.36 -18.01 -9.88
CA LEU A 260 -2.17 -16.65 -9.35
C LEU A 260 -2.87 -16.46 -8.01
N SER A 261 -4.03 -17.09 -7.82
CA SER A 261 -4.74 -17.08 -6.53
C SER A 261 -5.75 -18.23 -6.46
N PRO A 262 -6.02 -18.81 -5.27
CA PRO A 262 -5.22 -18.70 -4.05
C PRO A 262 -3.82 -19.28 -4.21
N ASN A 263 -2.79 -18.54 -3.82
CA ASN A 263 -1.39 -18.90 -4.03
C ASN A 263 -0.56 -18.94 -2.74
N GLY A 264 -1.18 -18.72 -1.58
CA GLY A 264 -0.61 -18.92 -0.25
C GLY A 264 -0.99 -17.83 0.74
N LEU A 265 -1.08 -18.21 2.02
CA LEU A 265 -1.39 -17.34 3.17
C LEU A 265 -2.83 -16.77 3.23
N GLU A 266 -3.64 -16.90 2.17
CA GLU A 266 -5.03 -16.47 2.20
C GLU A 266 -5.83 -17.24 3.26
N LYS A 267 -6.83 -16.59 3.87
CA LYS A 267 -7.79 -17.24 4.75
C LYS A 267 -9.17 -17.19 4.09
N LEU A 268 -9.67 -18.35 3.69
CA LEU A 268 -10.98 -18.49 3.06
C LEU A 268 -11.96 -19.12 4.06
N GLU A 269 -13.25 -18.84 3.88
CA GLU A 269 -14.30 -19.44 4.71
C GLU A 269 -15.14 -20.46 3.93
N VAL A 270 -15.54 -21.54 4.60
CA VAL A 270 -16.51 -22.50 4.05
C VAL A 270 -17.83 -21.79 3.78
N GLY A 271 -18.36 -21.97 2.58
CA GLY A 271 -19.64 -21.37 2.16
C GLY A 271 -19.53 -19.96 1.58
N GLN A 272 -18.37 -19.30 1.70
CA GLN A 272 -18.13 -18.00 1.08
C GLN A 272 -17.51 -18.15 -0.32
N PRO A 273 -17.90 -17.33 -1.30
CA PRO A 273 -17.33 -17.38 -2.64
C PRO A 273 -15.87 -16.89 -2.63
N ALA A 274 -14.99 -17.68 -3.23
CA ALA A 274 -13.61 -17.33 -3.54
C ALA A 274 -13.38 -17.41 -5.06
N THR A 275 -12.35 -16.73 -5.56
CA THR A 275 -12.01 -16.76 -6.98
C THR A 275 -10.67 -17.44 -7.18
N ILE A 276 -10.65 -18.46 -8.04
CA ILE A 276 -9.41 -19.10 -8.50
C ILE A 276 -9.00 -18.42 -9.80
N THR A 277 -7.76 -17.94 -9.89
CA THR A 277 -7.21 -17.28 -11.08
C THR A 277 -5.89 -17.91 -11.51
N TRP A 278 -5.68 -17.99 -12.82
CA TRP A 278 -4.45 -18.51 -13.42
C TRP A 278 -4.15 -17.80 -14.73
N THR A 279 -2.89 -17.88 -15.16
CA THR A 279 -2.45 -17.46 -16.48
C THR A 279 -1.73 -18.61 -17.18
N SER A 280 -1.70 -18.58 -18.51
CA SER A 280 -0.94 -19.53 -19.31
C SER A 280 -0.32 -18.84 -20.51
N ALA A 281 0.87 -19.30 -20.89
CA ALA A 281 1.53 -18.87 -22.11
C ALA A 281 1.59 -20.04 -23.09
N GLY A 282 1.37 -19.76 -24.38
CA GLY A 282 1.49 -20.75 -25.45
C GLY A 282 0.42 -21.84 -25.49
N LEU A 283 -0.48 -21.92 -24.51
CA LEU A 283 -1.64 -22.83 -24.54
C LEU A 283 -2.72 -22.35 -25.52
N SER A 284 -3.02 -21.05 -25.52
CA SER A 284 -3.94 -20.44 -26.49
C SER A 284 -3.26 -20.20 -27.84
N ARG A 285 -4.00 -20.29 -28.95
CA ARG A 285 -3.50 -20.04 -30.31
C ARG A 285 -2.89 -18.65 -30.50
N GLN A 286 -3.32 -17.68 -29.71
CA GLN A 286 -2.75 -16.36 -29.65
C GLN A 286 -2.07 -16.17 -28.30
N ARG A 287 -0.89 -15.56 -28.31
CA ARG A 287 -0.22 -15.06 -27.11
C ARG A 287 -0.19 -13.54 -27.12
N SER A 288 -0.40 -12.95 -25.96
CA SER A 288 -0.14 -11.52 -25.74
C SER A 288 1.35 -11.24 -25.87
N VAL A 289 1.69 -10.18 -26.60
CA VAL A 289 3.07 -9.67 -26.74
C VAL A 289 3.19 -8.30 -26.07
N ALA A 290 2.16 -7.46 -26.21
CA ALA A 290 2.04 -6.22 -25.47
C ALA A 290 0.56 -5.86 -25.31
N LEU A 291 0.16 -5.53 -24.09
CA LEU A 291 -1.12 -4.91 -23.76
C LEU A 291 -0.77 -3.57 -23.11
N VAL A 292 -1.09 -2.45 -23.76
CA VAL A 292 -0.63 -1.11 -23.34
C VAL A 292 -1.84 -0.21 -23.18
N ASN A 293 -2.06 0.29 -21.96
CA ASN A 293 -2.98 1.38 -21.71
C ASN A 293 -2.32 2.69 -22.18
N ALA A 294 -2.62 3.07 -23.43
CA ALA A 294 -2.07 4.29 -24.01
C ALA A 294 -2.55 5.54 -23.25
N GLY A 295 -3.65 5.47 -22.51
CA GLY A 295 -4.23 6.59 -21.78
C GLY A 295 -3.60 6.92 -20.43
N GLY A 296 -2.76 6.05 -19.85
CA GLY A 296 -2.21 6.32 -18.53
C GLY A 296 -1.50 5.15 -17.87
N THR A 297 -1.82 4.92 -16.60
CA THR A 297 -1.22 3.89 -15.74
C THR A 297 -1.71 2.49 -16.12
N GLY A 298 -0.99 1.46 -15.67
CA GLY A 298 -1.40 0.08 -15.88
C GLY A 298 -2.74 -0.27 -15.23
N ALA A 299 -3.41 -1.30 -15.76
CA ALA A 299 -4.67 -1.84 -15.27
C ALA A 299 -4.81 -3.32 -15.65
N ASP A 300 -5.01 -4.22 -14.67
CA ASP A 300 -4.92 -5.67 -14.87
C ASP A 300 -3.64 -6.06 -15.62
N TRP A 301 -3.77 -6.68 -16.79
CA TRP A 301 -2.68 -7.12 -17.67
C TRP A 301 -2.20 -6.02 -18.62
N TRP A 302 -2.79 -4.83 -18.58
CA TRP A 302 -2.43 -3.72 -19.43
C TRP A 302 -1.37 -2.89 -18.75
N SER A 303 -0.20 -2.80 -19.39
CA SER A 303 0.89 -1.95 -18.95
C SER A 303 0.57 -0.47 -19.03
N GLU A 304 1.31 0.34 -18.29
CA GLU A 304 1.30 1.79 -18.45
C GLU A 304 1.77 2.19 -19.86
N ASN A 305 1.63 3.48 -20.19
CA ASN A 305 1.98 4.03 -21.48
C ASN A 305 3.52 4.12 -21.73
N SER A 306 4.20 2.98 -21.81
CA SER A 306 5.68 2.89 -21.79
C SER A 306 6.37 3.03 -23.14
N TYR A 307 5.66 2.84 -24.26
CA TYR A 307 6.26 2.77 -25.61
C TYR A 307 6.01 4.03 -26.46
N GLN A 308 5.45 5.09 -25.88
CA GLN A 308 5.18 6.33 -26.59
C GLN A 308 6.47 7.11 -26.82
N ALA A 309 6.84 7.33 -28.08
CA ALA A 309 7.98 8.18 -28.45
C ALA A 309 7.60 9.61 -28.81
N GLN A 310 6.34 9.84 -29.19
CA GLN A 310 5.85 11.19 -29.52
C GLN A 310 4.36 11.30 -29.22
N GLY A 311 3.93 12.45 -28.68
CA GLY A 311 2.54 12.84 -28.45
C GLY A 311 2.39 13.70 -27.19
N ALA A 312 1.17 14.07 -26.85
CA ALA A 312 0.82 14.98 -25.77
C ALA A 312 0.09 14.26 -24.62
N SER A 313 -0.21 15.03 -23.57
CA SER A 313 -0.83 14.60 -22.31
C SER A 313 -2.11 13.77 -22.49
N PRO A 314 -2.38 12.83 -21.55
CA PRO A 314 -3.57 12.00 -21.61
C PRO A 314 -4.84 12.84 -21.43
N VAL A 315 -5.92 12.42 -22.11
CA VAL A 315 -7.28 12.87 -21.88
C VAL A 315 -8.06 11.77 -21.17
N SER A 316 -8.79 12.12 -20.12
CA SER A 316 -9.57 11.17 -19.32
C SER A 316 -11.01 11.62 -19.15
N THR A 317 -11.88 10.67 -18.79
CA THR A 317 -13.28 10.90 -18.46
C THR A 317 -13.69 10.07 -17.25
N PRO A 318 -14.48 10.60 -16.31
CA PRO A 318 -15.12 9.80 -15.27
C PRO A 318 -16.37 9.07 -15.80
N SER A 319 -16.81 9.37 -17.02
CA SER A 319 -18.03 8.81 -17.58
C SER A 319 -17.85 7.33 -17.91
N PHE A 320 -18.93 6.56 -17.81
CA PHE A 320 -18.98 5.20 -18.31
C PHE A 320 -18.83 5.18 -19.84
N VAL A 321 -17.96 4.30 -20.34
CA VAL A 321 -17.80 3.99 -21.76
C VAL A 321 -18.55 2.69 -22.10
N ASP A 322 -19.36 2.73 -23.15
CA ASP A 322 -20.08 1.55 -23.67
C ASP A 322 -19.11 0.64 -24.45
N LEU A 323 -18.84 -0.55 -23.90
CA LEU A 323 -17.94 -1.56 -24.47
C LEU A 323 -18.65 -2.56 -25.38
N SER A 324 -19.98 -2.50 -25.51
CA SER A 324 -20.79 -3.52 -26.18
C SER A 324 -20.48 -3.68 -27.67
N GLY A 325 -19.88 -2.66 -28.29
CA GLY A 325 -19.41 -2.68 -29.68
C GLY A 325 -18.08 -3.39 -29.91
N VAL A 326 -17.41 -3.86 -28.84
CA VAL A 326 -16.09 -4.48 -28.90
C VAL A 326 -16.14 -5.90 -28.34
N THR A 327 -15.76 -6.88 -29.15
CA THR A 327 -15.55 -8.26 -28.69
C THR A 327 -14.25 -8.38 -27.89
N ASN A 328 -14.26 -9.05 -26.74
CA ASN A 328 -13.12 -9.15 -25.82
C ASN A 328 -12.49 -7.77 -25.53
N PRO A 329 -13.25 -6.84 -24.93
CA PRO A 329 -12.75 -5.50 -24.65
C PRO A 329 -11.68 -5.53 -23.55
N ALA A 330 -10.78 -4.54 -23.58
CA ALA A 330 -9.97 -4.20 -22.42
C ALA A 330 -10.86 -3.78 -21.22
N PRO A 331 -10.32 -3.75 -19.98
CA PRO A 331 -11.03 -3.23 -18.82
C PRO A 331 -11.59 -1.82 -19.03
N GLN A 332 -12.65 -1.48 -18.30
CA GLN A 332 -13.33 -0.19 -18.42
C GLN A 332 -12.38 1.01 -18.24
N SER A 333 -11.46 0.91 -17.28
CA SER A 333 -10.47 1.95 -16.97
C SER A 333 -9.53 2.26 -18.14
N VAL A 334 -9.20 1.26 -18.98
CA VAL A 334 -8.38 1.42 -20.18
C VAL A 334 -9.10 2.29 -21.23
N TYR A 335 -10.43 2.24 -21.27
CA TYR A 335 -11.23 3.08 -22.18
C TYR A 335 -11.61 4.44 -21.59
N GLN A 336 -11.36 4.68 -20.31
CA GLN A 336 -11.64 5.98 -19.66
C GLN A 336 -10.48 6.97 -19.77
N SER A 337 -9.39 6.57 -20.44
CA SER A 337 -8.25 7.42 -20.71
C SER A 337 -7.71 7.18 -22.13
N SER A 338 -7.08 8.18 -22.73
CA SER A 338 -6.44 8.06 -24.04
C SER A 338 -5.26 9.02 -24.20
N SER A 339 -4.22 8.56 -24.87
CA SER A 339 -3.16 9.45 -25.37
C SER A 339 -3.65 10.28 -26.54
N GLN A 340 -3.14 11.50 -26.66
CA GLN A 340 -3.48 12.41 -27.75
C GLN A 340 -2.23 12.88 -28.50
N GLY A 341 -2.25 12.80 -29.83
CA GLY A 341 -1.22 13.39 -30.70
C GLY A 341 -1.38 14.91 -30.83
N GLY A 342 -0.41 15.58 -31.45
CA GLY A 342 -0.54 17.01 -31.70
C GLY A 342 -1.56 17.35 -32.80
N PHE A 343 -1.86 18.64 -32.94
CA PHE A 343 -2.93 19.16 -33.82
C PHE A 343 -2.55 19.23 -35.31
N THR A 344 -1.36 18.76 -35.68
CA THR A 344 -0.86 18.77 -37.06
C THR A 344 -0.36 17.39 -37.48
N ALA A 345 -0.28 17.16 -38.79
CA ALA A 345 0.26 15.92 -39.35
C ALA A 345 1.75 15.70 -39.04
N THR A 346 2.49 16.73 -38.59
CA THR A 346 3.92 16.66 -38.25
C THR A 346 4.18 16.33 -36.78
N THR A 347 3.13 16.19 -35.98
CA THR A 347 3.21 15.81 -34.56
C THR A 347 2.35 14.57 -34.30
N PRO A 348 2.66 13.43 -34.95
CA PRO A 348 1.91 12.19 -34.76
C PRO A 348 2.00 11.71 -33.31
N LEU A 349 1.00 10.93 -32.92
CA LEU A 349 1.14 10.01 -31.80
C LEU A 349 1.96 8.81 -32.31
N THR A 350 3.15 8.58 -31.74
CA THR A 350 4.10 7.56 -32.21
C THR A 350 4.44 6.58 -31.10
N TYR A 351 4.43 5.29 -31.42
CA TYR A 351 4.83 4.20 -30.55
C TYR A 351 5.93 3.33 -31.19
N HIS A 352 6.87 2.87 -30.36
CA HIS A 352 7.91 1.92 -30.73
C HIS A 352 7.84 0.71 -29.80
N LEU A 353 7.26 -0.39 -30.29
CA LEU A 353 7.14 -1.63 -29.53
C LEU A 353 8.39 -2.51 -29.78
N PRO A 354 9.23 -2.78 -28.76
CA PRO A 354 10.57 -3.36 -28.91
C PRO A 354 10.57 -4.89 -29.07
N VAL A 355 9.76 -5.42 -29.99
CA VAL A 355 9.60 -6.86 -30.21
C VAL A 355 10.65 -7.44 -31.15
N ASP A 356 10.85 -8.76 -31.09
CA ASP A 356 11.66 -9.52 -32.06
C ASP A 356 11.11 -9.41 -33.49
N ASP A 357 11.95 -9.73 -34.48
CA ASP A 357 11.50 -9.83 -35.87
C ASP A 357 10.48 -10.96 -36.03
N GLY A 358 9.36 -10.68 -36.70
CA GLY A 358 8.26 -11.63 -36.81
C GLY A 358 6.95 -11.01 -37.26
N GLN A 359 5.94 -11.88 -37.43
CA GLN A 359 4.59 -11.50 -37.82
C GLN A 359 3.69 -11.35 -36.59
N TYR A 360 2.98 -10.23 -36.51
CA TYR A 360 2.12 -9.86 -35.39
C TYR A 360 0.74 -9.41 -35.86
N THR A 361 -0.23 -9.52 -34.95
CA THR A 361 -1.54 -8.88 -35.07
C THR A 361 -1.58 -7.69 -34.12
N LEU A 362 -1.85 -6.51 -34.67
CA LEU A 362 -2.00 -5.26 -33.93
C LEU A 362 -3.48 -4.89 -33.88
N ARG A 363 -4.03 -4.75 -32.68
CA ARG A 363 -5.38 -4.26 -32.44
C ARG A 363 -5.31 -2.96 -31.64
N LEU A 364 -5.93 -1.92 -32.19
CA LEU A 364 -5.94 -0.57 -31.63
C LEU A 364 -7.31 -0.25 -31.07
N HIS A 365 -7.35 0.34 -29.88
CA HIS A 365 -8.56 0.64 -29.13
C HIS A 365 -8.81 2.16 -29.08
N PHE A 366 -10.04 2.57 -29.35
CA PHE A 366 -10.40 3.99 -29.47
C PHE A 366 -11.70 4.31 -28.72
N VAL A 367 -11.78 5.54 -28.21
CA VAL A 367 -12.99 6.18 -27.71
C VAL A 367 -12.98 7.66 -28.11
N GLU A 368 -14.14 8.21 -28.43
CA GLU A 368 -14.35 9.65 -28.56
C GLU A 368 -15.23 10.14 -27.42
N TYR A 369 -14.73 11.07 -26.60
CA TYR A 369 -15.43 11.54 -25.41
C TYR A 369 -16.31 12.77 -25.68
N ALA A 370 -15.89 13.65 -26.59
CA ALA A 370 -16.47 14.99 -26.69
C ALA A 370 -16.64 15.52 -28.12
N LEU A 371 -15.86 15.04 -29.10
CA LEU A 371 -15.90 15.63 -30.43
C LEU A 371 -17.01 15.01 -31.29
N ALA A 372 -17.81 15.89 -31.90
CA ALA A 372 -18.82 15.50 -32.88
C ALA A 372 -18.18 14.89 -34.14
N ALA A 373 -19.00 14.13 -34.88
CA ALA A 373 -18.63 13.57 -36.17
C ALA A 373 -18.02 14.62 -37.12
N GLY A 374 -16.95 14.23 -37.82
CA GLY A 374 -16.21 15.00 -38.81
C GLY A 374 -15.09 15.87 -38.24
N LEU A 375 -14.97 16.01 -36.91
CA LEU A 375 -14.00 16.93 -36.29
C LEU A 375 -12.62 16.32 -36.04
N ARG A 376 -12.56 15.01 -35.72
CA ARG A 376 -11.31 14.26 -35.54
C ARG A 376 -11.26 13.14 -36.57
N LEU A 377 -10.33 13.26 -37.51
CA LEU A 377 -10.06 12.27 -38.54
C LEU A 377 -8.64 11.75 -38.37
N ILE A 378 -8.48 10.43 -38.30
CA ILE A 378 -7.22 9.77 -37.97
C ILE A 378 -6.74 8.91 -39.13
N ASP A 379 -5.51 9.14 -39.54
CA ASP A 379 -4.74 8.24 -40.41
C ASP A 379 -3.78 7.40 -39.55
N ILE A 380 -3.58 6.15 -39.95
CA ILE A 380 -2.71 5.20 -39.24
C ILE A 380 -1.61 4.73 -40.19
N ARG A 381 -0.35 4.78 -39.72
CA ARG A 381 0.80 4.17 -40.39
C ARG A 381 1.43 3.08 -39.53
N LEU A 382 1.83 2.00 -40.20
CA LEU A 382 2.62 0.90 -39.63
C LEU A 382 3.87 0.73 -40.47
N GLN A 383 5.04 0.68 -39.83
CA GLN A 383 6.34 0.55 -40.50
C GLN A 383 6.51 1.57 -41.65
N GLY A 384 6.03 2.81 -41.43
CA GLY A 384 6.07 3.90 -42.40
C GLY A 384 5.02 3.85 -43.51
N SER A 385 4.20 2.79 -43.59
CA SER A 385 3.16 2.63 -44.62
C SER A 385 1.77 2.95 -44.05
N THR A 386 0.97 3.76 -44.77
CA THR A 386 -0.40 4.08 -44.35
C THR A 386 -1.32 2.87 -44.52
N VAL A 387 -1.95 2.43 -43.43
CA VAL A 387 -2.84 1.25 -43.40
C VAL A 387 -4.32 1.61 -43.22
N ALA A 388 -4.63 2.81 -42.75
CA ALA A 388 -5.97 3.35 -42.70
C ALA A 388 -5.95 4.87 -42.84
N THR A 389 -7.02 5.45 -43.40
CA THR A 389 -7.16 6.89 -43.58
C THR A 389 -8.54 7.38 -43.15
N GLY A 390 -8.61 8.62 -42.65
CA GLY A 390 -9.86 9.33 -42.39
C GLY A 390 -10.78 8.66 -41.36
N ILE A 391 -10.23 7.96 -40.36
CA ILE A 391 -11.04 7.30 -39.33
C ILE A 391 -11.68 8.37 -38.44
N ASP A 392 -13.02 8.39 -38.43
CA ASP A 392 -13.83 9.13 -37.47
C ASP A 392 -14.34 8.16 -36.40
N ILE A 393 -13.82 8.31 -35.17
CA ILE A 393 -14.16 7.41 -34.05
C ILE A 393 -15.62 7.57 -33.64
N ASN A 394 -16.16 8.80 -33.60
CA ASN A 394 -17.55 9.06 -33.21
C ASN A 394 -18.51 8.32 -34.16
N VAL A 395 -18.27 8.45 -35.46
CA VAL A 395 -19.09 7.78 -36.48
C VAL A 395 -18.93 6.27 -36.41
N ALA A 396 -17.69 5.77 -36.32
CA ALA A 396 -17.40 4.34 -36.37
C ALA A 396 -17.83 3.58 -35.09
N ALA A 397 -17.81 4.22 -33.92
CA ALA A 397 -18.30 3.66 -32.66
C ALA A 397 -19.82 3.88 -32.48
N GLY A 398 -20.44 4.72 -33.30
CA GLY A 398 -21.87 5.02 -33.23
C GLY A 398 -22.25 5.98 -32.10
N GLY A 399 -21.37 6.91 -31.76
CA GLY A 399 -21.59 7.97 -30.76
C GLY A 399 -20.40 8.26 -29.86
N LEU A 400 -20.56 9.24 -28.96
CA LEU A 400 -19.62 9.56 -27.90
C LEU A 400 -19.63 8.50 -26.79
N ASN A 401 -18.52 8.34 -26.07
CA ASN A 401 -18.34 7.38 -24.96
C ASN A 401 -18.67 5.94 -25.37
N ARG A 402 -18.30 5.55 -26.59
CA ARG A 402 -18.42 4.19 -27.10
C ARG A 402 -17.07 3.69 -27.57
N ALA A 403 -16.71 2.49 -27.17
CA ALA A 403 -15.46 1.87 -27.59
C ALA A 403 -15.56 1.33 -29.02
N MET A 404 -14.46 1.40 -29.75
CA MET A 404 -14.28 0.69 -31.02
C MET A 404 -12.84 0.21 -31.20
N THR A 405 -12.64 -0.77 -32.08
CA THR A 405 -11.31 -1.29 -32.39
C THR A 405 -11.00 -1.32 -33.89
N ARG A 406 -9.71 -1.37 -34.23
CA ARG A 406 -9.19 -1.63 -35.57
C ARG A 406 -8.04 -2.62 -35.48
N THR A 407 -8.03 -3.62 -36.37
CA THR A 407 -7.03 -4.69 -36.36
C THR A 407 -6.26 -4.73 -37.67
N PHE A 408 -4.95 -4.89 -37.57
CA PHE A 408 -4.00 -4.93 -38.67
C PHE A 408 -3.01 -6.08 -38.47
N THR A 409 -2.41 -6.56 -39.55
CA THR A 409 -1.22 -7.44 -39.50
C THR A 409 0.02 -6.59 -39.72
N VAL A 410 1.10 -6.87 -38.98
CA VAL A 410 2.37 -6.15 -39.10
C VAL A 410 3.54 -7.09 -38.98
N GLU A 411 4.57 -6.86 -39.78
CA GLU A 411 5.84 -7.56 -39.71
C GLU A 411 6.89 -6.65 -39.08
N ALA A 412 7.50 -7.10 -37.98
CA ALA A 412 8.72 -6.51 -37.46
C ALA A 412 9.90 -7.11 -38.24
N THR A 413 10.76 -6.25 -38.78
CA THR A 413 11.94 -6.65 -39.55
C THR A 413 13.09 -5.70 -39.25
N GLY A 414 14.32 -6.23 -39.24
CA GLY A 414 15.52 -5.41 -39.10
C GLY A 414 15.89 -5.09 -37.65
N GLY A 415 15.20 -5.68 -36.68
CA GLY A 415 15.50 -5.59 -35.25
C GLY A 415 14.97 -4.34 -34.55
N ASP A 416 14.28 -3.44 -35.25
CA ASP A 416 13.73 -2.18 -34.72
C ASP A 416 12.35 -2.32 -34.06
N GLY A 417 11.76 -3.52 -34.10
CA GLY A 417 10.42 -3.80 -33.57
C GLY A 417 9.30 -3.26 -34.46
N VAL A 418 8.17 -2.91 -33.84
CA VAL A 418 6.97 -2.37 -34.52
C VAL A 418 6.83 -0.89 -34.27
N ARG A 419 6.85 -0.10 -35.35
CA ARG A 419 6.56 1.34 -35.32
C ARG A 419 5.12 1.61 -35.74
N LEU A 420 4.38 2.28 -34.85
CA LEU A 420 2.99 2.71 -35.04
C LEU A 420 2.92 4.24 -34.99
N GLU A 421 2.22 4.84 -35.97
CA GLU A 421 1.92 6.27 -35.97
C GLU A 421 0.44 6.54 -36.22
N LEU A 422 -0.14 7.47 -35.46
CA LEU A 422 -1.48 8.01 -35.68
C LEU A 422 -1.39 9.52 -35.84
N PHE A 423 -2.01 10.08 -36.87
CA PHE A 423 -1.95 11.52 -37.15
C PHE A 423 -3.23 12.04 -37.78
N THR A 424 -3.42 13.35 -37.68
CA THR A 424 -4.55 14.06 -38.31
C THR A 424 -4.07 14.66 -39.64
N PRO A 425 -4.48 14.14 -40.81
CA PRO A 425 -3.89 14.47 -42.10
C PRO A 425 -4.12 15.91 -42.56
N THR A 426 -5.26 16.52 -42.18
CA THR A 426 -5.66 17.87 -42.61
C THR A 426 -5.36 18.97 -41.58
N GLY A 427 -4.72 18.62 -40.45
CA GLY A 427 -4.69 19.46 -39.26
C GLY A 427 -6.07 19.57 -38.58
N GLY A 428 -6.10 19.89 -37.29
CA GLY A 428 -7.32 19.91 -36.48
C GLY A 428 -7.11 19.23 -35.13
N TRP A 429 -8.14 18.60 -34.57
CA TRP A 429 -8.01 17.86 -33.31
C TRP A 429 -7.03 16.69 -33.48
N GLY A 430 -6.07 16.56 -32.57
CA GLY A 430 -5.05 15.51 -32.62
C GLY A 430 -5.64 14.10 -32.54
N ALA A 431 -4.95 13.13 -33.15
CA ALA A 431 -5.32 11.73 -33.07
C ALA A 431 -5.37 11.25 -31.61
N THR A 432 -6.26 10.32 -31.29
CA THR A 432 -6.39 9.77 -29.94
C THR A 432 -6.28 8.26 -29.97
N LEU A 433 -5.76 7.65 -28.90
CA LEU A 433 -5.65 6.21 -28.76
C LEU A 433 -5.83 5.81 -27.29
N ALA A 434 -6.76 4.89 -27.03
CA ALA A 434 -7.03 4.38 -25.68
C ALA A 434 -6.05 3.26 -25.32
N ALA A 435 -5.80 2.32 -26.25
CA ALA A 435 -4.94 1.17 -25.97
C ALA A 435 -4.32 0.53 -27.21
N ILE A 436 -3.23 -0.21 -26.99
CA ILE A 436 -2.54 -1.04 -27.99
C ILE A 436 -2.53 -2.48 -27.51
N GLU A 437 -3.03 -3.39 -28.34
CA GLU A 437 -2.89 -4.82 -28.19
C GLU A 437 -2.02 -5.36 -29.33
N LEU A 438 -0.89 -5.98 -29.00
CA LEU A 438 -0.04 -6.70 -29.92
C LEU A 438 -0.04 -8.18 -29.53
N SER A 439 -0.35 -9.05 -30.49
CA SER A 439 -0.36 -10.50 -30.29
C SER A 439 0.39 -11.23 -31.39
N ALA A 440 0.86 -12.44 -31.08
CA ALA A 440 1.50 -13.35 -32.01
C ALA A 440 0.84 -14.73 -31.98
N VAL A 441 1.04 -15.52 -33.03
CA VAL A 441 0.57 -16.91 -33.06
C VAL A 441 1.45 -17.77 -32.15
N SER A 442 0.82 -18.55 -31.29
CA SER A 442 1.49 -19.59 -30.49
C SER A 442 1.65 -20.85 -31.34
N PRO A 443 2.89 -21.33 -31.63
CA PRO A 443 3.09 -22.48 -32.52
C PRO A 443 2.40 -23.78 -32.08
N LEU A 444 2.24 -23.97 -30.77
CA LEU A 444 1.63 -25.15 -30.15
C LEU A 444 0.23 -24.89 -29.56
N GLY A 445 -0.32 -23.68 -29.75
CA GLY A 445 -1.55 -23.26 -29.12
C GLY A 445 -2.81 -23.86 -29.73
N VAL A 446 -3.84 -24.06 -28.91
CA VAL A 446 -5.17 -24.55 -29.31
C VAL A 446 -6.22 -23.43 -29.23
N VAL A 447 -7.39 -23.63 -29.86
CA VAL A 447 -8.41 -22.56 -30.03
C VAL A 447 -9.03 -22.14 -28.70
N ALA A 448 -9.31 -23.11 -27.85
CA ALA A 448 -10.03 -22.93 -26.61
C ALA A 448 -9.43 -23.93 -25.60
N PRO A 449 -8.23 -23.64 -25.08
CA PRO A 449 -7.62 -24.50 -24.08
C PRO A 449 -8.47 -24.53 -22.83
N THR A 450 -8.44 -25.67 -22.13
CA THR A 450 -9.14 -25.84 -20.86
C THR A 450 -8.20 -26.34 -19.77
N VAL A 451 -8.60 -26.12 -18.52
CA VAL A 451 -7.91 -26.61 -17.34
C VAL A 451 -8.86 -27.37 -16.41
N ASP A 452 -8.29 -28.28 -15.63
CA ASP A 452 -8.93 -28.89 -14.48
C ASP A 452 -8.40 -28.24 -13.20
N LEU A 453 -9.30 -28.01 -12.24
CA LEU A 453 -9.00 -27.39 -10.94
C LEU A 453 -9.15 -28.43 -9.84
N GLN A 454 -8.16 -28.51 -8.96
CA GLN A 454 -8.16 -29.45 -7.84
C GLN A 454 -7.73 -28.78 -6.54
N ILE A 455 -8.30 -29.25 -5.43
CA ILE A 455 -8.01 -28.80 -4.07
C ILE A 455 -7.45 -29.95 -3.25
N SER A 456 -6.47 -29.64 -2.43
CA SER A 456 -6.03 -30.46 -1.30
C SER A 456 -6.33 -29.71 -0.01
N ILE A 457 -6.82 -30.42 1.00
CA ILE A 457 -7.02 -29.90 2.37
C ILE A 457 -5.98 -30.41 3.38
N ASN A 458 -4.94 -31.09 2.88
CA ASN A 458 -3.91 -31.77 3.66
C ASN A 458 -2.52 -31.67 3.00
N ASP A 459 -2.17 -30.47 2.55
CA ASP A 459 -0.84 -30.09 2.05
C ASP A 459 -0.33 -30.96 0.88
N GLY A 460 -1.21 -31.25 -0.07
CA GLY A 460 -0.92 -31.96 -1.31
C GLY A 460 -0.95 -33.48 -1.21
N VAL A 461 -1.24 -34.05 -0.03
CA VAL A 461 -1.29 -35.50 0.17
C VAL A 461 -2.44 -36.15 -0.61
N THR A 462 -3.63 -35.55 -0.60
CA THR A 462 -4.77 -35.99 -1.40
C THR A 462 -5.44 -34.83 -2.11
N TRP A 463 -5.89 -35.07 -3.35
CA TRP A 463 -6.52 -34.06 -4.19
C TRP A 463 -7.94 -34.46 -4.57
N SER A 464 -8.88 -33.52 -4.47
CA SER A 464 -10.24 -33.64 -4.98
C SER A 464 -10.48 -32.62 -6.10
N THR A 465 -11.41 -32.94 -7.00
CA THR A 465 -11.76 -32.07 -8.12
C THR A 465 -12.68 -30.94 -7.67
N ILE A 466 -12.33 -29.71 -8.03
CA ILE A 466 -13.20 -28.53 -7.91
C ILE A 466 -14.05 -28.39 -9.18
N ALA A 467 -13.39 -28.39 -10.34
CA ALA A 467 -14.02 -28.22 -11.65
C ALA A 467 -13.17 -28.88 -12.74
N THR A 468 -13.79 -29.23 -13.86
CA THR A 468 -13.10 -29.78 -15.04
C THR A 468 -13.47 -29.01 -16.29
N ASN A 469 -12.57 -29.04 -17.28
CA ASN A 469 -12.73 -28.38 -18.58
C ASN A 469 -13.10 -26.89 -18.46
N VAL A 470 -12.51 -26.19 -17.49
CA VAL A 470 -12.72 -24.76 -17.31
C VAL A 470 -11.98 -24.02 -18.42
N PRO A 471 -12.65 -23.19 -19.23
CA PRO A 471 -12.02 -22.54 -20.37
C PRO A 471 -11.05 -21.44 -19.94
N CYS A 472 -9.94 -21.30 -20.65
CA CYS A 472 -9.18 -20.06 -20.65
C CYS A 472 -9.72 -19.08 -21.70
N ASP A 473 -9.43 -17.81 -21.52
CA ASP A 473 -9.69 -16.77 -22.50
C ASP A 473 -8.73 -16.85 -23.71
N LEU A 474 -8.89 -15.93 -24.66
CA LEU A 474 -8.09 -15.87 -25.88
C LEU A 474 -6.58 -15.72 -25.62
N TYR A 475 -6.19 -15.12 -24.49
CA TYR A 475 -4.80 -14.87 -24.11
C TYR A 475 -4.22 -15.95 -23.21
N GLY A 476 -5.05 -16.88 -22.73
CA GLY A 476 -4.65 -17.97 -21.85
C GLY A 476 -4.89 -17.68 -20.38
N HIS A 477 -5.59 -16.59 -20.02
CA HIS A 477 -5.97 -16.30 -18.65
C HIS A 477 -7.26 -17.05 -18.28
N GLY A 478 -7.43 -17.39 -17.01
CA GLY A 478 -8.67 -17.99 -16.55
C GLY A 478 -9.04 -17.57 -15.13
N SER A 479 -10.35 -17.63 -14.87
CA SER A 479 -10.96 -17.30 -13.60
C SER A 479 -12.13 -18.24 -13.34
N TYR A 480 -12.26 -18.72 -12.12
CA TYR A 480 -13.35 -19.60 -11.70
C TYR A 480 -13.85 -19.22 -10.31
N SER A 481 -15.16 -18.96 -10.19
CA SER A 481 -15.81 -18.76 -8.90
C SER A 481 -16.04 -20.11 -8.22
N TRP A 482 -15.48 -20.26 -7.03
CA TRP A 482 -15.49 -21.47 -6.23
C TRP A 482 -16.02 -21.17 -4.84
N VAL A 483 -16.86 -22.05 -4.29
CA VAL A 483 -17.31 -21.99 -2.90
C VAL A 483 -16.68 -23.17 -2.15
N PRO A 484 -15.74 -22.95 -1.22
CA PRO A 484 -15.16 -24.03 -0.42
C PRO A 484 -16.24 -24.75 0.38
N SER A 485 -16.21 -26.08 0.35
CA SER A 485 -17.23 -26.92 1.02
C SER A 485 -16.74 -27.64 2.27
N ALA A 486 -15.45 -27.52 2.60
CA ALA A 486 -14.82 -28.19 3.73
C ALA A 486 -13.63 -27.38 4.25
N GLU A 487 -13.46 -27.37 5.57
CA GLU A 487 -12.31 -26.78 6.25
C GLU A 487 -11.02 -27.56 5.90
N SER A 488 -9.89 -26.86 5.92
CA SER A 488 -8.57 -27.48 5.86
C SER A 488 -8.06 -27.85 7.24
N ASN A 489 -7.05 -28.74 7.31
CA ASN A 489 -6.39 -29.04 8.57
C ASN A 489 -5.39 -27.93 8.91
N GLY A 490 -5.86 -26.84 9.52
CA GLY A 490 -5.07 -25.61 9.65
C GLY A 490 -4.64 -25.05 8.29
N ASN A 491 -3.53 -24.32 8.26
CA ASN A 491 -2.99 -23.71 7.04
C ASN A 491 -2.31 -24.75 6.12
N SER A 492 -3.10 -25.65 5.54
CA SER A 492 -2.65 -26.78 4.71
C SER A 492 -3.44 -26.93 3.41
N ALA A 493 -4.31 -25.98 3.06
CA ALA A 493 -5.00 -25.99 1.79
C ALA A 493 -4.02 -25.67 0.64
N ARG A 494 -4.17 -26.37 -0.49
CA ARG A 494 -3.45 -26.09 -1.74
C ARG A 494 -4.36 -26.28 -2.93
N ILE A 495 -4.27 -25.38 -3.91
CA ILE A 495 -4.92 -25.54 -5.21
C ILE A 495 -3.87 -25.91 -6.24
N ARG A 496 -4.29 -26.68 -7.25
CA ARG A 496 -3.52 -26.87 -8.48
C ARG A 496 -4.41 -26.76 -9.70
N VAL A 497 -3.81 -26.24 -10.76
CA VAL A 497 -4.40 -26.08 -12.07
C VAL A 497 -3.65 -27.01 -13.04
N LEU A 498 -4.39 -27.82 -13.80
CA LEU A 498 -3.84 -28.77 -14.75
C LEU A 498 -4.36 -28.46 -16.14
N ALA A 499 -3.49 -28.19 -17.11
CA ALA A 499 -3.92 -28.03 -18.49
C ALA A 499 -4.37 -29.38 -19.08
N ASN A 500 -5.50 -29.36 -19.79
CA ASN A 500 -6.01 -30.51 -20.54
C ASN A 500 -5.46 -30.58 -21.97
N ASP A 501 -4.77 -29.52 -22.39
CA ASP A 501 -4.31 -29.29 -23.76
C ASP A 501 -2.80 -29.01 -23.81
N GLY A 502 -2.24 -29.04 -25.02
CA GLY A 502 -0.82 -28.76 -25.24
C GLY A 502 0.10 -29.77 -24.56
N ALA A 503 1.19 -29.29 -23.96
CA ALA A 503 2.17 -30.07 -23.22
C ALA A 503 1.70 -30.52 -21.83
N LEU A 504 0.43 -30.25 -21.48
CA LEU A 504 -0.17 -30.53 -20.17
C LEU A 504 0.60 -29.91 -18.99
N PRO A 505 1.00 -28.61 -19.05
CA PRO A 505 1.60 -27.95 -17.91
C PRO A 505 0.67 -27.97 -16.69
N ILE A 506 1.26 -28.05 -15.51
CA ILE A 506 0.58 -28.06 -14.20
C ILE A 506 1.27 -27.03 -13.32
N ASP A 507 0.49 -26.33 -12.52
CA ASP A 507 1.00 -25.48 -11.45
C ASP A 507 0.16 -25.60 -10.19
N ALA A 508 0.73 -25.27 -9.04
CA ALA A 508 0.07 -25.34 -7.74
C ALA A 508 0.41 -24.13 -6.87
N SER A 509 -0.40 -23.88 -5.84
CA SER A 509 -0.15 -22.78 -4.90
C SER A 509 1.28 -22.83 -4.36
N ASP A 510 2.00 -21.71 -4.45
CA ASP A 510 3.39 -21.55 -4.02
C ASP A 510 3.53 -21.90 -2.52
N VAL A 511 2.60 -21.42 -1.69
CA VAL A 511 2.51 -21.75 -0.25
C VAL A 511 1.10 -22.22 0.09
N SER A 512 0.95 -22.92 1.22
CA SER A 512 -0.35 -23.34 1.73
C SER A 512 -1.17 -22.14 2.21
N PHE A 513 -2.49 -22.25 2.08
CA PHE A 513 -3.47 -21.29 2.60
C PHE A 513 -4.45 -21.99 3.55
N LEU A 514 -5.37 -21.24 4.14
CA LEU A 514 -6.33 -21.74 5.12
C LEU A 514 -7.75 -21.71 4.56
N ILE A 515 -8.54 -22.77 4.83
CA ILE A 515 -10.00 -22.77 4.70
C ILE A 515 -10.58 -23.05 6.09
N THR A 516 -11.36 -22.13 6.63
CA THR A 516 -11.87 -22.18 8.01
C THR A 516 -13.40 -22.10 8.07
N ASN A 517 -13.95 -22.24 9.27
CA ASN A 517 -15.39 -22.11 9.51
C ASN A 517 -15.86 -20.66 9.34
N GLY A 518 -17.11 -20.50 8.91
CA GLY A 518 -17.78 -19.20 9.04
C GLY A 518 -18.16 -18.89 10.49
N GLY A 519 -18.70 -17.69 10.70
CA GLY A 519 -19.13 -17.20 12.01
C GLY A 519 -18.73 -15.76 12.23
N HIS A 520 -19.24 -15.19 13.32
CA HIS A 520 -19.09 -13.77 13.66
C HIS A 520 -18.06 -13.50 14.77
N ASP A 521 -17.59 -14.54 15.46
CA ASP A 521 -16.59 -14.43 16.52
C ASP A 521 -15.17 -14.64 15.98
N PHE A 522 -14.28 -13.77 16.42
CA PHE A 522 -12.87 -13.75 16.08
C PHE A 522 -12.00 -13.61 17.34
N TYR A 523 -10.81 -14.20 17.33
CA TYR A 523 -9.94 -14.30 18.51
C TYR A 523 -8.51 -13.88 18.17
N VAL A 524 -7.98 -12.97 18.98
CA VAL A 524 -6.60 -12.48 18.93
C VAL A 524 -5.94 -12.78 20.27
N ASN A 525 -4.77 -13.40 20.24
CA ASN A 525 -3.99 -13.68 21.44
C ASN A 525 -2.49 -13.50 21.20
N ASP A 526 -1.71 -13.18 22.22
CA ASP A 526 -0.26 -13.03 22.09
C ASP A 526 0.45 -14.40 22.22
N THR A 527 1.77 -14.41 22.40
CA THR A 527 2.56 -15.65 22.54
C THR A 527 2.50 -16.25 23.95
N SER A 528 1.62 -15.75 24.82
CA SER A 528 1.42 -16.17 26.20
C SER A 528 -0.02 -16.65 26.39
N THR A 529 -0.27 -17.39 27.47
CA THR A 529 -1.64 -17.72 27.90
C THR A 529 -1.95 -17.19 29.30
N ALA A 530 -1.35 -16.04 29.62
CA ALA A 530 -1.33 -15.53 30.98
C ALA A 530 -2.42 -14.47 31.16
N ASN A 531 -3.43 -14.80 31.98
CA ASN A 531 -4.62 -13.98 32.21
C ASN A 531 -5.57 -13.90 30.99
N ASP A 532 -5.43 -14.80 30.03
CA ASP A 532 -6.39 -15.00 28.94
C ASP A 532 -7.78 -15.31 29.50
N VAL A 533 -8.78 -14.77 28.81
CA VAL A 533 -10.21 -14.88 29.12
C VAL A 533 -10.99 -15.50 27.96
N PHE A 534 -10.59 -15.19 26.72
CA PHE A 534 -11.31 -15.59 25.51
C PHE A 534 -10.69 -16.82 24.83
N SER A 535 -9.37 -16.88 24.75
CA SER A 535 -8.63 -17.95 24.06
C SER A 535 -8.08 -19.01 25.02
N THR A 536 -7.80 -20.18 24.46
CA THR A 536 -7.23 -21.34 25.17
C THR A 536 -5.83 -21.73 24.68
N ALA A 537 -5.33 -21.01 23.67
CA ALA A 537 -4.03 -21.23 23.04
C ALA A 537 -3.36 -19.88 22.72
N THR A 538 -2.03 -19.88 22.61
CA THR A 538 -1.26 -18.71 22.15
C THR A 538 -1.56 -18.39 20.69
N GLY A 539 -1.46 -17.12 20.30
CA GLY A 539 -1.71 -16.68 18.93
C GLY A 539 -0.68 -17.13 17.90
N SER A 540 -1.15 -17.30 16.66
CA SER A 540 -0.31 -17.48 15.48
C SER A 540 -0.98 -16.84 14.26
N ASN A 541 -0.25 -16.03 13.49
CA ASN A 541 -0.79 -15.42 12.26
C ASN A 541 -1.17 -16.47 11.18
N LEU A 542 -0.73 -17.72 11.32
CA LEU A 542 -1.18 -18.85 10.48
C LEU A 542 -2.47 -19.50 10.97
N ALA A 543 -2.91 -19.24 12.22
CA ALA A 543 -4.15 -19.76 12.77
C ALA A 543 -5.37 -19.07 12.15
N SER A 544 -6.56 -19.64 12.33
CA SER A 544 -7.78 -19.10 11.75
C SER A 544 -8.20 -17.77 12.37
N GLY A 545 -8.06 -17.65 13.69
CA GLY A 545 -8.70 -16.60 14.45
C GLY A 545 -10.21 -16.81 14.63
N LYS A 546 -10.81 -17.90 14.13
CA LYS A 546 -12.27 -18.14 14.19
C LYS A 546 -12.68 -19.03 15.38
N ARG A 547 -11.73 -19.46 16.20
CA ARG A 547 -11.94 -20.35 17.35
C ARG A 547 -11.03 -19.97 18.51
N GLU A 548 -11.51 -20.16 19.73
CA GLU A 548 -10.78 -19.91 20.98
C GLU A 548 -9.43 -20.65 21.06
N ASN A 549 -9.28 -21.80 20.40
CA ASN A 549 -8.04 -22.58 20.40
C ASN A 549 -7.15 -22.33 19.17
N GLU A 550 -7.54 -21.41 18.30
CA GLU A 550 -6.81 -21.02 17.09
C GLU A 550 -6.73 -19.49 16.92
N PRO A 551 -6.40 -18.69 17.96
CA PRO A 551 -6.35 -17.24 17.82
C PRO A 551 -5.23 -16.79 16.89
N VAL A 552 -5.43 -15.66 16.19
CA VAL A 552 -4.34 -15.00 15.46
C VAL A 552 -3.45 -14.20 16.41
N ALA A 553 -2.18 -14.01 16.03
CA ALA A 553 -1.23 -13.27 16.87
C ALA A 553 -1.35 -11.75 16.74
N SER A 554 -1.95 -11.27 15.65
CA SER A 554 -2.03 -9.86 15.31
C SER A 554 -3.41 -9.49 14.80
N LEU A 555 -3.95 -8.39 15.34
CA LEU A 555 -5.20 -7.79 14.88
C LEU A 555 -5.08 -7.31 13.42
N GLN A 556 -3.91 -6.81 13.00
CA GLN A 556 -3.70 -6.37 11.61
C GLN A 556 -3.87 -7.53 10.63
N THR A 557 -3.36 -8.72 10.97
CA THR A 557 -3.55 -9.94 10.17
C THR A 557 -5.03 -10.26 10.02
N LEU A 558 -5.82 -10.11 11.09
CA LEU A 558 -7.25 -10.41 11.09
C LEU A 558 -8.03 -9.47 10.17
N LEU A 559 -7.85 -8.16 10.36
CA LEU A 559 -8.49 -7.10 9.56
C LEU A 559 -8.13 -7.20 8.07
N THR A 560 -6.99 -7.80 7.74
CA THR A 560 -6.58 -8.00 6.33
C THR A 560 -7.16 -9.29 5.74
N ALA A 561 -7.34 -10.31 6.58
CA ALA A 561 -7.66 -11.65 6.11
C ALA A 561 -9.16 -11.88 5.91
N TYR A 562 -10.01 -11.13 6.61
CA TYR A 562 -11.46 -11.29 6.59
C TYR A 562 -12.15 -9.99 6.22
N ASP A 563 -13.25 -10.13 5.48
CA ASP A 563 -14.26 -9.09 5.30
C ASP A 563 -15.21 -9.18 6.50
N LEU A 564 -15.16 -8.18 7.39
CA LEU A 564 -15.88 -8.21 8.66
C LEU A 564 -17.26 -7.60 8.49
N GLU A 565 -18.31 -8.33 8.86
CA GLU A 565 -19.69 -7.91 8.67
C GLU A 565 -20.27 -7.24 9.93
N PRO A 566 -21.35 -6.45 9.80
CA PRO A 566 -22.07 -5.92 10.96
C PRO A 566 -22.49 -7.01 11.95
N GLY A 567 -22.08 -6.88 13.21
CA GLY A 567 -22.32 -7.86 14.27
C GLY A 567 -21.15 -8.81 14.53
N ASP A 568 -20.07 -8.72 13.75
CA ASP A 568 -18.83 -9.41 14.05
C ASP A 568 -18.16 -8.86 15.30
N VAL A 569 -17.50 -9.75 16.04
CA VAL A 569 -16.85 -9.48 17.32
C VAL A 569 -15.43 -10.01 17.31
N ILE A 570 -14.46 -9.15 17.59
CA ILE A 570 -13.06 -9.50 17.81
C ILE A 570 -12.78 -9.47 19.31
N HIS A 571 -12.52 -10.65 19.86
CA HIS A 571 -12.07 -10.89 21.22
C HIS A 571 -10.55 -10.81 21.28
N VAL A 572 -10.00 -9.87 22.05
CA VAL A 572 -8.56 -9.70 22.23
C VAL A 572 -8.18 -10.10 23.65
N ASP A 573 -7.35 -11.12 23.80
CA ASP A 573 -6.91 -11.61 25.11
C ASP A 573 -5.91 -10.68 25.80
N ALA A 574 -5.71 -10.92 27.09
CA ALA A 574 -4.67 -10.24 27.85
C ALA A 574 -3.30 -10.52 27.24
N GLY A 575 -2.55 -9.46 26.96
CA GLY A 575 -1.29 -9.59 26.25
C GLY A 575 -0.74 -8.26 25.77
N THR A 576 0.45 -8.30 25.20
CA THR A 576 1.05 -7.14 24.54
C THR A 576 1.14 -7.37 23.04
N TYR A 577 0.47 -6.51 22.28
CA TYR A 577 0.33 -6.58 20.83
C TYR A 577 1.05 -5.40 20.21
N ARG A 578 2.11 -5.69 19.46
CA ARG A 578 2.85 -4.66 18.75
C ARG A 578 2.16 -4.36 17.41
N VAL A 579 1.92 -3.08 17.12
CA VAL A 579 1.23 -2.61 15.92
C VAL A 579 2.22 -1.91 14.99
N TYR A 580 2.42 -2.43 13.78
CA TYR A 580 3.47 -1.96 12.84
C TYR A 580 2.98 -1.01 11.77
N ARG A 581 1.67 -0.97 11.54
CA ARG A 581 0.99 -0.01 10.67
C ARG A 581 -0.28 0.47 11.35
N ASN A 582 -0.85 1.55 10.86
CA ASN A 582 -2.16 2.00 11.34
C ASN A 582 -3.18 0.86 11.19
N LEU A 583 -3.88 0.50 12.28
CA LEU A 583 -5.04 -0.39 12.21
C LEU A 583 -6.18 0.39 11.58
N ARG A 584 -6.36 0.21 10.27
CA ARG A 584 -7.37 0.92 9.49
C ARG A 584 -8.69 0.19 9.58
N LEU A 585 -9.74 0.90 9.98
CA LEU A 585 -11.12 0.40 10.01
C LEU A 585 -11.92 1.10 8.91
N MET A 586 -12.20 0.37 7.84
CA MET A 586 -12.74 0.85 6.57
C MET A 586 -14.26 0.70 6.53
N ASP A 587 -14.89 1.20 5.46
CA ASP A 587 -16.35 1.10 5.23
C ASP A 587 -16.88 -0.33 5.41
N ASP A 588 -16.10 -1.32 4.94
CA ASP A 588 -16.46 -2.73 5.01
C ASP A 588 -16.53 -3.23 6.46
N ASP A 589 -15.75 -2.67 7.40
CA ASP A 589 -15.71 -3.06 8.82
C ASP A 589 -16.88 -2.48 9.66
N SER A 590 -17.95 -2.00 9.02
CA SER A 590 -19.04 -1.30 9.71
C SER A 590 -19.83 -2.23 10.64
N GLY A 591 -20.14 -1.78 11.85
CA GLY A 591 -20.87 -2.55 12.87
C GLY A 591 -20.00 -3.55 13.66
N LEU A 592 -18.68 -3.47 13.51
CA LEU A 592 -17.69 -4.30 14.24
C LEU A 592 -17.60 -3.93 15.73
N LEU A 593 -17.48 -4.95 16.59
CA LEU A 593 -17.04 -4.81 17.98
C LEU A 593 -15.62 -5.35 18.15
N ILE A 594 -14.71 -4.54 18.73
CA ILE A 594 -13.39 -4.97 19.20
C ILE A 594 -13.36 -4.84 20.71
N GLU A 595 -13.18 -5.96 21.41
CA GLU A 595 -13.20 -6.01 22.87
C GLU A 595 -11.96 -6.63 23.50
N GLY A 596 -11.48 -6.00 24.58
CA GLY A 596 -10.54 -6.60 25.53
C GLY A 596 -11.23 -7.23 26.74
N PRO A 597 -10.46 -7.90 27.62
CA PRO A 597 -11.00 -8.62 28.77
C PRO A 597 -11.58 -7.67 29.83
N GLN A 598 -12.65 -8.11 30.51
CA GLN A 598 -13.28 -7.36 31.60
C GLN A 598 -12.65 -7.66 32.98
N ASP A 599 -11.93 -8.79 33.10
CA ASP A 599 -11.37 -9.25 34.37
C ASP A 599 -10.27 -8.34 34.90
N ALA A 600 -10.30 -8.08 36.22
CA ALA A 600 -9.33 -7.20 36.86
C ALA A 600 -7.90 -7.77 36.74
N GLY A 601 -7.03 -7.04 36.03
CA GLY A 601 -5.63 -7.41 35.82
C GLY A 601 -5.35 -8.13 34.49
N ALA A 602 -6.39 -8.47 33.72
CA ALA A 602 -6.28 -8.84 32.32
C ALA A 602 -6.30 -7.56 31.46
N ILE A 603 -5.26 -7.32 30.66
CA ILE A 603 -5.13 -6.11 29.83
C ILE A 603 -4.69 -6.52 28.44
N ALA A 604 -5.49 -6.17 27.43
CA ALA A 604 -5.09 -6.22 26.02
C ALA A 604 -4.40 -4.90 25.65
N LEU A 605 -3.06 -4.89 25.61
CA LEU A 605 -2.23 -3.71 25.35
C LEU A 605 -1.78 -3.67 23.90
N PHE A 606 -2.26 -2.70 23.13
CA PHE A 606 -1.75 -2.38 21.80
C PHE A 606 -0.69 -1.26 21.87
N ASP A 607 0.51 -1.55 21.36
CA ASP A 607 1.64 -0.60 21.32
C ASP A 607 2.11 -0.34 19.88
N ARG A 608 1.94 0.91 19.41
CA ARG A 608 2.42 1.36 18.09
C ARG A 608 3.92 1.58 18.03
N GLY A 609 4.59 1.82 19.16
CA GLY A 609 6.03 2.10 19.31
C GLY A 609 6.64 3.11 18.33
N ASN A 610 5.81 3.88 17.63
CA ASN A 610 6.20 4.81 16.59
C ASN A 610 5.43 6.13 16.78
N HIS A 611 6.18 7.16 17.14
CA HIS A 611 5.68 8.50 17.49
C HIS A 611 5.82 9.51 16.34
N THR A 612 6.15 9.06 15.13
CA THR A 612 6.29 9.93 13.96
C THR A 612 4.91 10.44 13.50
N LEU A 613 4.88 11.63 12.90
CA LEU A 613 3.62 12.22 12.45
C LEU A 613 2.94 11.31 11.41
N GLY A 614 1.66 11.04 11.60
CA GLY A 614 0.88 10.13 10.74
C GLY A 614 0.83 8.69 11.24
N SER A 615 1.62 8.33 12.26
CA SER A 615 1.60 7.02 12.91
C SER A 615 0.44 6.95 13.91
N TYR A 616 -0.69 6.45 13.45
CA TYR A 616 -1.90 6.25 14.26
C TYR A 616 -1.92 4.81 14.77
N LEU A 617 -2.44 4.58 15.98
CA LEU A 617 -2.68 3.22 16.42
C LEU A 617 -3.93 2.66 15.73
N ILE A 618 -5.06 3.36 15.87
CA ILE A 618 -6.32 3.06 15.17
C ILE A 618 -6.68 4.24 14.27
N GLU A 619 -6.91 3.95 13.00
CA GLU A 619 -7.33 4.91 11.97
C GLU A 619 -8.74 4.54 11.48
N LEU A 620 -9.72 5.39 11.81
CA LEU A 620 -11.07 5.30 11.27
C LEU A 620 -11.05 5.84 9.84
N ALA A 621 -11.37 4.97 8.89
CA ALA A 621 -11.23 5.18 7.46
C ALA A 621 -12.56 4.96 6.71
N GLY A 622 -13.67 5.27 7.38
CA GLY A 622 -15.03 5.30 6.83
C GLY A 622 -15.98 4.23 7.36
N GLY A 623 -15.49 3.30 8.20
CA GLY A 623 -16.34 2.37 8.92
C GLY A 623 -17.30 3.06 9.89
N ASP A 624 -18.57 2.67 9.84
CA ASP A 624 -19.68 3.17 10.65
C ASP A 624 -20.02 2.20 11.79
N ASP A 625 -20.67 2.69 12.86
CA ASP A 625 -21.22 1.83 13.93
C ASP A 625 -20.19 0.93 14.64
N ILE A 626 -18.90 1.27 14.55
CA ILE A 626 -17.80 0.51 15.16
C ILE A 626 -17.72 0.78 16.66
N THR A 627 -17.52 -0.27 17.45
CA THR A 627 -17.25 -0.17 18.88
C THR A 627 -15.86 -0.69 19.22
N ILE A 628 -15.07 0.12 19.94
CA ILE A 628 -13.74 -0.25 20.46
C ILE A 628 -13.77 -0.10 21.97
N GLU A 629 -13.59 -1.20 22.71
CA GLU A 629 -13.67 -1.15 24.17
C GLU A 629 -12.76 -2.09 24.94
N ARG A 630 -12.44 -1.67 26.19
CA ARG A 630 -11.61 -2.41 27.16
C ARG A 630 -10.18 -2.70 26.67
N LEU A 631 -9.62 -1.81 25.85
CA LEU A 631 -8.24 -1.90 25.38
C LEU A 631 -7.32 -0.91 26.09
N ALA A 632 -6.04 -1.23 26.16
CA ALA A 632 -4.99 -0.26 26.47
C ALA A 632 -4.26 0.12 25.17
N LEU A 633 -4.17 1.41 24.86
CA LEU A 633 -3.67 1.94 23.59
C LEU A 633 -2.47 2.87 23.84
N THR A 634 -1.30 2.57 23.26
CA THR A 634 -0.09 3.37 23.50
C THR A 634 0.89 3.46 22.31
N GLY A 635 1.96 4.25 22.48
CA GLY A 635 3.14 4.25 21.61
C GLY A 635 3.01 4.99 20.27
N ALA A 636 1.84 5.54 19.95
CA ALA A 636 1.57 6.20 18.66
C ALA A 636 1.83 7.72 18.65
N ASN A 637 1.63 8.37 17.49
CA ASN A 637 1.39 9.81 17.39
C ASN A 637 -0.05 10.18 17.79
N VAL A 638 -1.02 9.37 17.35
CA VAL A 638 -2.42 9.47 17.75
C VAL A 638 -2.94 8.08 18.13
N GLY A 639 -3.64 7.97 19.26
CA GLY A 639 -4.28 6.71 19.68
C GLY A 639 -5.42 6.32 18.74
N VAL A 640 -6.46 7.16 18.65
CA VAL A 640 -7.58 6.97 17.71
C VAL A 640 -7.72 8.21 16.83
N PHE A 641 -7.69 8.02 15.51
CA PHE A 641 -7.73 9.11 14.53
C PHE A 641 -8.88 8.95 13.53
N ALA A 642 -9.67 10.00 13.33
CA ALA A 642 -10.64 10.14 12.24
C ALA A 642 -10.50 11.51 11.56
N ALA A 643 -10.17 11.51 10.26
CA ALA A 643 -10.06 12.73 9.47
C ALA A 643 -11.43 13.32 9.10
N ASN A 644 -11.46 14.55 8.56
CA ASN A 644 -12.71 15.29 8.32
C ASN A 644 -13.57 14.81 7.15
N THR A 645 -13.12 13.85 6.34
CA THR A 645 -13.81 13.39 5.13
C THR A 645 -13.98 11.88 5.07
N VAL A 646 -13.66 11.16 6.15
CA VAL A 646 -13.74 9.69 6.13
C VAL A 646 -15.16 9.20 6.39
N HIS A 647 -16.00 10.00 7.07
CA HIS A 647 -17.40 9.66 7.33
C HIS A 647 -17.60 8.42 8.20
N SER A 648 -16.72 8.21 9.19
CA SER A 648 -16.93 7.18 10.21
C SER A 648 -17.92 7.68 11.26
N ASP A 649 -19.21 7.46 11.04
CA ASP A 649 -20.29 7.91 11.88
C ASP A 649 -20.66 6.86 12.95
N ARG A 650 -21.23 7.32 14.07
CA ARG A 650 -21.76 6.46 15.16
C ARG A 650 -20.71 5.53 15.80
N VAL A 651 -19.43 5.88 15.71
CA VAL A 651 -18.35 5.15 16.38
C VAL A 651 -18.42 5.31 17.90
N THR A 652 -18.20 4.22 18.63
CA THR A 652 -18.13 4.19 20.09
C THR A 652 -16.72 3.82 20.55
N ILE A 653 -16.04 4.72 21.25
CA ILE A 653 -14.79 4.46 21.95
C ILE A 653 -15.09 4.42 23.45
N ALA A 654 -15.05 3.25 24.06
CA ALA A 654 -15.52 3.06 25.42
C ALA A 654 -14.57 2.31 26.36
N ASN A 655 -14.42 2.78 27.59
CA ASN A 655 -13.69 2.07 28.65
C ASN A 655 -12.24 1.68 28.30
N ASN A 656 -11.57 2.47 27.47
CA ASN A 656 -10.17 2.24 27.08
C ASN A 656 -9.21 3.04 27.96
N ASP A 657 -7.98 2.54 28.14
CA ASP A 657 -6.85 3.28 28.73
C ASP A 657 -5.92 3.75 27.60
N ILE A 658 -5.95 5.04 27.27
CA ILE A 658 -5.29 5.62 26.09
C ILE A 658 -4.20 6.55 26.55
N TYR A 659 -2.93 6.19 26.32
CA TYR A 659 -1.82 6.90 26.94
C TYR A 659 -0.51 6.85 26.18
N GLY A 660 0.42 7.74 26.55
CA GLY A 660 1.81 7.67 26.07
C GLY A 660 1.97 7.98 24.58
N HIS A 661 0.95 8.51 23.90
CA HIS A 661 1.09 9.01 22.54
C HIS A 661 1.89 10.32 22.53
N SER A 662 2.75 10.48 21.52
CA SER A 662 3.65 11.63 21.48
C SER A 662 4.07 12.05 20.07
N SER A 663 4.65 13.24 19.96
CA SER A 663 5.30 13.70 18.74
C SER A 663 6.45 14.65 19.08
N SER A 664 7.57 14.50 18.38
CA SER A 664 8.73 15.41 18.49
C SER A 664 8.64 16.62 17.56
N VAL A 665 7.82 16.57 16.51
CA VAL A 665 7.79 17.56 15.42
C VAL A 665 6.40 18.16 15.16
N GLY A 666 5.35 17.77 15.91
CA GLY A 666 4.00 18.31 15.75
C GLY A 666 3.07 18.04 16.95
N PRO A 667 1.74 18.14 16.77
CA PRO A 667 0.79 17.75 17.80
C PRO A 667 0.71 16.22 17.93
N ALA A 668 0.30 15.77 19.11
CA ALA A 668 -0.08 14.40 19.39
C ALA A 668 -1.46 14.39 20.06
N PHE A 669 -2.19 13.29 19.93
CA PHE A 669 -3.54 13.17 20.46
C PHE A 669 -3.78 11.80 21.11
N GLY A 670 -4.59 11.76 22.16
CA GLY A 670 -5.16 10.49 22.61
C GLY A 670 -6.23 10.05 21.63
N ILE A 671 -7.25 10.89 21.46
CA ILE A 671 -8.33 10.71 20.48
C ILE A 671 -8.47 11.99 19.65
N TYR A 672 -8.52 11.86 18.33
CA TYR A 672 -8.75 12.94 17.38
C TYR A 672 -9.90 12.57 16.44
N ILE A 673 -11.03 13.27 16.53
CA ILE A 673 -12.20 13.05 15.67
C ILE A 673 -12.63 14.39 15.03
N ASP A 674 -12.56 14.50 13.71
CA ASP A 674 -12.94 15.75 13.01
C ASP A 674 -14.43 15.79 12.58
N ASP A 675 -14.90 16.93 12.05
CA ASP A 675 -16.35 17.27 11.83
C ASP A 675 -17.13 16.30 10.94
N GLY A 676 -16.45 15.50 10.11
CA GLY A 676 -17.08 14.57 9.17
C GLY A 676 -17.57 13.25 9.77
N ASN A 677 -17.34 13.02 11.06
CA ASN A 677 -17.57 11.74 11.75
C ASN A 677 -18.64 11.96 12.82
N ALA A 678 -19.90 11.96 12.43
CA ALA A 678 -21.01 12.36 13.28
C ALA A 678 -21.35 11.33 14.36
N ASP A 679 -22.01 11.80 15.42
CA ASP A 679 -22.63 10.99 16.48
C ASP A 679 -21.66 10.02 17.19
N THR A 680 -20.37 10.38 17.24
CA THR A 680 -19.34 9.60 17.96
C THR A 680 -19.57 9.65 19.47
N GLN A 681 -19.47 8.51 20.13
CA GLN A 681 -19.54 8.37 21.59
C GLN A 681 -18.15 8.09 22.16
N LEU A 682 -17.61 9.01 22.95
CA LEU A 682 -16.38 8.83 23.71
C LEU A 682 -16.74 8.70 25.19
N ARG A 683 -16.82 7.48 25.72
CA ARG A 683 -17.36 7.24 27.07
C ARG A 683 -16.49 6.39 28.00
N GLY A 684 -16.35 6.80 29.26
CA GLY A 684 -15.68 5.96 30.28
C GLY A 684 -14.19 5.72 30.03
N ASN A 685 -13.56 6.44 29.10
CA ASN A 685 -12.14 6.24 28.77
C ASN A 685 -11.25 6.97 29.76
N ARG A 686 -10.04 6.45 29.96
CA ARG A 686 -8.96 7.11 30.67
C ARG A 686 -7.92 7.58 29.65
N VAL A 687 -7.81 8.89 29.43
CA VAL A 687 -6.95 9.47 28.39
C VAL A 687 -5.86 10.31 29.02
N HIS A 688 -4.61 9.85 28.97
CA HIS A 688 -3.57 10.47 29.79
C HIS A 688 -2.14 10.42 29.28
N ASN A 689 -1.31 11.31 29.81
CA ASN A 689 0.12 11.40 29.49
C ASN A 689 0.41 11.48 27.99
N ILE A 690 -0.43 12.18 27.23
CA ILE A 690 -0.16 12.51 25.84
C ILE A 690 0.84 13.68 25.84
N THR A 691 1.98 13.51 25.16
CA THR A 691 3.10 14.47 25.23
C THR A 691 3.46 15.04 23.86
N GLY A 692 4.14 16.18 23.83
CA GLY A 692 4.52 16.85 22.59
C GLY A 692 4.40 18.36 22.70
N ASN A 693 4.01 19.01 21.60
CA ASN A 693 3.86 20.46 21.56
C ASN A 693 2.81 20.97 22.57
N LEU A 694 3.26 21.76 23.55
CA LEU A 694 2.42 22.32 24.62
C LEU A 694 1.27 23.23 24.13
N SER A 695 1.28 23.67 22.86
CA SER A 695 0.27 24.56 22.30
C SER A 695 -0.85 23.84 21.52
N SER A 696 -0.70 22.55 21.24
CA SER A 696 -1.61 21.82 20.34
C SER A 696 -1.87 20.37 20.73
N THR A 697 -0.99 19.73 21.49
CA THR A 697 -1.17 18.35 21.96
C THR A 697 -2.33 18.27 22.95
N THR A 698 -3.27 17.35 22.70
CA THR A 698 -4.53 17.26 23.45
C THR A 698 -4.85 15.81 23.80
N GLY A 699 -5.44 15.55 24.96
CA GLY A 699 -5.99 14.23 25.30
C GLY A 699 -7.10 13.84 24.32
N ILE A 700 -8.22 14.56 24.36
CA ILE A 700 -9.37 14.35 23.47
C ILE A 700 -9.62 15.60 22.62
N PHE A 701 -9.56 15.45 21.31
CA PHE A 701 -9.93 16.48 20.34
C PHE A 701 -11.15 16.04 19.53
N ALA A 702 -12.22 16.84 19.50
CA ALA A 702 -13.40 16.53 18.70
C ALA A 702 -14.03 17.75 18.00
N LYS A 703 -14.39 17.57 16.73
CA LYS A 703 -15.30 18.45 16.00
C LYS A 703 -16.56 17.76 15.46
N ALA A 704 -16.65 16.46 15.68
CA ALA A 704 -17.76 15.60 15.29
C ALA A 704 -19.12 16.16 15.71
N ARG A 705 -20.03 16.34 14.76
CA ARG A 705 -21.41 16.77 15.04
C ARG A 705 -22.11 15.72 15.89
N GLY A 706 -22.89 16.15 16.87
CA GLY A 706 -23.63 15.23 17.75
C GLY A 706 -22.74 14.41 18.70
N ALA A 707 -21.43 14.66 18.75
CA ALA A 707 -20.55 13.86 19.59
C ALA A 707 -20.87 14.00 21.08
N GLU A 708 -20.84 12.86 21.77
CA GLU A 708 -21.03 12.74 23.21
C GLU A 708 -19.72 12.32 23.87
N ILE A 709 -19.17 13.19 24.72
CA ILE A 709 -17.92 12.95 25.44
C ILE A 709 -18.27 12.89 26.92
N THR A 710 -18.44 11.67 27.43
CA THR A 710 -19.06 11.45 28.74
C THR A 710 -18.25 10.54 29.65
N GLU A 711 -18.26 10.79 30.96
CA GLU A 711 -17.71 9.84 31.95
C GLU A 711 -16.21 9.52 31.78
N ASN A 712 -15.45 10.31 31.00
CA ASN A 712 -14.03 10.08 30.78
C ASN A 712 -13.18 10.68 31.91
N GLU A 713 -12.03 10.06 32.19
CA GLU A 713 -10.98 10.60 33.03
C GLU A 713 -9.82 11.10 32.15
N VAL A 714 -9.51 12.40 32.16
CA VAL A 714 -8.52 13.00 31.23
C VAL A 714 -7.46 13.81 31.97
N PHE A 715 -6.21 13.34 31.97
CA PHE A 715 -5.15 13.94 32.80
C PHE A 715 -3.72 13.83 32.27
N GLY A 716 -2.80 14.65 32.80
CA GLY A 716 -1.38 14.60 32.43
C GLY A 716 -1.07 15.04 30.99
N ASN A 717 -2.00 15.70 30.31
CA ASN A 717 -1.85 16.18 28.93
C ASN A 717 -1.58 17.68 28.88
N PRO A 718 -1.03 18.25 27.79
CA PRO A 718 -0.96 19.69 27.63
C PRO A 718 -2.35 20.35 27.61
N PHE A 719 -3.27 19.83 26.80
CA PHE A 719 -4.70 20.13 26.86
C PHE A 719 -5.48 18.87 27.21
N GLY A 720 -6.48 18.96 28.08
CA GLY A 720 -7.32 17.81 28.42
C GLY A 720 -8.29 17.47 27.29
N ILE A 721 -9.41 18.20 27.22
CA ILE A 721 -10.45 18.05 26.21
C ILE A 721 -10.55 19.35 25.39
N ASN A 722 -10.42 19.26 24.07
CA ASN A 722 -10.61 20.36 23.15
C ASN A 722 -11.74 20.03 22.16
N VAL A 723 -12.80 20.83 22.18
CA VAL A 723 -13.97 20.60 21.34
C VAL A 723 -14.36 21.85 20.58
N GLN A 724 -14.61 21.69 19.29
CA GLN A 724 -14.95 22.79 18.40
C GLN A 724 -16.03 22.40 17.41
N LEU A 725 -17.20 23.03 17.50
CA LEU A 725 -18.24 22.91 16.49
C LEU A 725 -18.67 24.27 15.98
N VAL A 726 -18.20 24.64 14.79
CA VAL A 726 -18.54 25.91 14.12
C VAL A 726 -19.20 25.72 12.75
N SER A 727 -19.23 24.48 12.26
CA SER A 727 -19.84 24.07 11.01
C SER A 727 -21.37 24.02 11.09
N SER A 728 -21.92 23.86 12.29
CA SER A 728 -23.37 23.81 12.54
C SER A 728 -23.78 24.53 13.82
N SER A 729 -24.97 25.11 13.79
CA SER A 729 -25.67 25.67 14.95
C SER A 729 -26.98 24.94 15.25
N LEU A 730 -27.23 23.79 14.62
CA LEU A 730 -28.42 23.00 14.87
C LEU A 730 -28.35 22.38 16.27
N PRO A 731 -29.44 22.38 17.05
CA PRO A 731 -29.44 21.76 18.37
C PRO A 731 -29.13 20.27 18.38
N ALA A 732 -29.48 19.55 17.30
CA ALA A 732 -29.20 18.12 17.12
C ALA A 732 -27.70 17.84 16.97
N ASP A 733 -26.96 18.76 16.35
CA ASP A 733 -25.54 18.58 16.05
C ASP A 733 -24.64 18.98 17.23
N ARG A 734 -25.21 19.49 18.32
CA ARG A 734 -24.44 20.06 19.44
C ARG A 734 -23.57 18.99 20.11
N ILE A 735 -22.27 19.27 20.21
CA ILE A 735 -21.36 18.44 21.00
C ILE A 735 -21.70 18.58 22.49
N VAL A 736 -21.83 17.46 23.18
CA VAL A 736 -22.06 17.39 24.62
C VAL A 736 -20.81 16.85 25.31
N VAL A 737 -20.26 17.63 26.24
CA VAL A 737 -19.16 17.20 27.10
C VAL A 737 -19.67 17.17 28.54
N SER A 738 -19.96 15.98 29.07
CA SER A 738 -20.54 15.86 30.39
C SER A 738 -19.97 14.79 31.30
N ASP A 739 -20.09 15.00 32.61
CA ASP A 739 -19.77 13.98 33.61
C ASP A 739 -18.30 13.46 33.55
N ASN A 740 -17.40 14.23 32.92
CA ASN A 740 -15.98 13.89 32.83
C ASN A 740 -15.21 14.37 34.07
N VAL A 741 -14.12 13.68 34.39
CA VAL A 741 -13.14 14.09 35.39
C VAL A 741 -11.86 14.52 34.67
N VAL A 742 -11.58 15.83 34.66
CA VAL A 742 -10.45 16.40 33.91
C VAL A 742 -9.46 17.03 34.87
N HIS A 743 -8.27 16.48 35.00
CA HIS A 743 -7.33 16.93 36.04
C HIS A 743 -5.88 16.91 35.60
N GLU A 744 -5.00 17.64 36.31
CA GLU A 744 -3.53 17.54 36.15
C GLU A 744 -2.97 17.77 34.73
N ASN A 745 -3.78 18.33 33.83
CA ASN A 745 -3.32 18.83 32.53
C ASN A 745 -2.50 20.12 32.68
N VAL A 746 -1.69 20.48 31.68
CA VAL A 746 -0.74 21.60 31.81
C VAL A 746 -1.41 22.94 31.52
N VAL A 747 -2.01 23.12 30.35
CA VAL A 747 -2.41 24.44 29.82
C VAL A 747 -3.89 24.69 30.06
N ILE A 748 -4.77 23.82 29.56
CA ILE A 748 -6.22 23.93 29.74
C ILE A 748 -6.82 22.55 30.02
N GLY A 749 -7.72 22.48 30.98
CA GLY A 749 -8.52 21.28 31.22
C GLY A 749 -9.49 21.03 30.08
N LEU A 750 -10.48 21.90 29.93
CA LEU A 750 -11.52 21.79 28.92
C LEU A 750 -11.63 23.10 28.13
N ASP A 751 -11.45 23.04 26.82
CA ASP A 751 -11.62 24.18 25.90
C ASP A 751 -12.71 23.87 24.87
N ALA A 752 -13.79 24.64 24.92
CA ALA A 752 -14.96 24.47 24.07
C ALA A 752 -15.25 25.71 23.23
N PHE A 753 -15.50 25.52 21.94
CA PHE A 753 -15.78 26.61 21.00
C PHE A 753 -16.97 26.30 20.07
N GLY A 754 -17.94 27.22 19.99
CA GLY A 754 -19.09 27.12 19.08
C GLY A 754 -20.25 26.33 19.70
N ASN A 755 -20.99 25.57 18.89
CA ASN A 755 -22.19 24.84 19.30
C ASN A 755 -21.85 23.63 20.19
N VAL A 756 -21.44 23.92 21.43
CA VAL A 756 -20.95 22.96 22.42
C VAL A 756 -21.58 23.25 23.77
N SER A 757 -22.01 22.19 24.47
CA SER A 757 -22.43 22.25 25.87
C SER A 757 -21.48 21.48 26.78
N VAL A 758 -20.94 22.17 27.78
CA VAL A 758 -20.03 21.62 28.80
C VAL A 758 -20.77 21.56 30.13
N SER A 759 -21.17 20.37 30.58
CA SER A 759 -22.02 20.22 31.76
C SER A 759 -21.59 19.15 32.77
N ASN A 760 -21.79 19.39 34.07
CA ASN A 760 -21.55 18.38 35.13
C ASN A 760 -20.11 17.82 35.20
N ASN A 761 -19.12 18.48 34.60
CA ASN A 761 -17.73 18.01 34.65
C ASN A 761 -17.05 18.40 35.97
N THR A 762 -16.12 17.59 36.43
CA THR A 762 -15.22 17.90 37.56
C THR A 762 -13.82 18.21 37.04
N VAL A 763 -13.33 19.45 37.22
CA VAL A 763 -12.14 19.96 36.53
C VAL A 763 -11.14 20.62 37.51
N PHE A 764 -9.92 20.08 37.63
CA PHE A 764 -9.00 20.53 38.69
C PHE A 764 -7.49 20.31 38.53
N ASN A 765 -6.69 20.98 39.37
CA ASN A 765 -5.24 20.77 39.54
C ASN A 765 -4.39 20.94 38.27
N HIS A 766 -4.75 21.83 37.34
CA HIS A 766 -3.93 22.01 36.14
C HIS A 766 -2.60 22.73 36.42
N LEU A 767 -1.51 22.16 35.88
CA LEU A 767 -0.14 22.35 36.36
C LEU A 767 0.54 23.64 35.85
N GLY A 768 0.07 24.22 34.75
CA GLY A 768 0.67 25.42 34.16
C GLY A 768 0.38 26.70 34.95
N ALA A 769 1.33 27.64 34.94
CA ALA A 769 1.24 28.90 35.69
C ALA A 769 0.07 29.83 35.26
N ASN A 770 -0.53 29.59 34.10
CA ASN A 770 -1.70 30.30 33.59
C ASN A 770 -2.84 29.33 33.24
N SER A 771 -2.91 28.21 33.96
CA SER A 771 -3.84 27.14 33.64
C SER A 771 -5.31 27.57 33.73
N ILE A 772 -6.12 27.11 32.78
CA ILE A 772 -7.57 27.34 32.79
C ILE A 772 -8.26 26.00 33.02
N GLY A 773 -9.19 25.94 33.97
CA GLY A 773 -10.07 24.79 34.17
C GLY A 773 -10.97 24.58 32.97
N VAL A 774 -12.00 25.43 32.85
CA VAL A 774 -12.97 25.38 31.75
C VAL A 774 -12.94 26.68 30.96
N ARG A 775 -12.69 26.61 29.67
CA ARG A 775 -12.79 27.72 28.72
C ARG A 775 -13.94 27.47 27.75
N VAL A 776 -14.90 28.39 27.68
CA VAL A 776 -16.00 28.36 26.71
C VAL A 776 -16.01 29.63 25.87
N ARG A 777 -16.10 29.47 24.55
CA ARG A 777 -16.19 30.54 23.54
C ARG A 777 -17.41 30.29 22.65
N ASN A 778 -18.35 31.22 22.55
CA ASN A 778 -19.65 30.99 21.89
C ASN A 778 -20.37 29.69 22.32
N ALA A 779 -20.15 29.23 23.56
CA ALA A 779 -20.57 27.94 24.08
C ALA A 779 -21.20 28.09 25.49
N SER A 780 -21.55 26.97 26.15
CA SER A 780 -22.08 26.99 27.52
C SER A 780 -21.31 26.12 28.50
N ALA A 781 -21.06 26.64 29.71
CA ALA A 781 -20.57 25.93 30.88
C ALA A 781 -21.67 25.86 31.94
N ILE A 782 -22.19 24.67 32.23
CA ILE A 782 -23.37 24.44 33.07
C ILE A 782 -23.03 23.47 34.21
N ASP A 783 -23.30 23.84 35.47
CA ASP A 783 -23.22 22.92 36.61
C ASP A 783 -21.87 22.18 36.79
N ASN A 784 -20.77 22.73 36.26
CA ASN A 784 -19.45 22.13 36.42
C ASN A 784 -18.86 22.43 37.80
N VAL A 785 -18.06 21.50 38.33
CA VAL A 785 -17.26 21.68 39.55
C VAL A 785 -15.81 21.96 39.14
N VAL A 786 -15.32 23.17 39.40
CA VAL A 786 -14.01 23.61 38.91
C VAL A 786 -13.14 24.17 40.04
N HIS A 787 -11.99 23.56 40.32
CA HIS A 787 -11.19 23.96 41.47
C HIS A 787 -9.68 23.81 41.35
N HIS A 788 -8.93 24.53 42.18
CA HIS A 788 -7.45 24.41 42.25
C HIS A 788 -6.74 24.71 40.91
N ASN A 789 -7.29 25.63 40.11
CA ASN A 789 -6.70 26.12 38.86
C ASN A 789 -6.29 27.61 38.97
N THR A 790 -5.50 28.10 38.01
CA THR A 790 -5.23 29.56 37.93
C THR A 790 -6.51 30.32 37.57
N VAL A 791 -7.24 29.84 36.57
CA VAL A 791 -8.59 30.32 36.25
C VAL A 791 -9.55 29.14 36.32
N GLY A 792 -10.64 29.27 37.06
CA GLY A 792 -11.69 28.25 37.13
C GLY A 792 -12.47 28.19 35.81
N VAL A 793 -13.48 29.05 35.65
CA VAL A 793 -14.25 29.15 34.40
C VAL A 793 -13.92 30.44 33.65
N PHE A 794 -13.59 30.35 32.37
CA PHE A 794 -13.41 31.46 31.47
C PHE A 794 -14.49 31.42 30.38
N ALA A 795 -15.42 32.38 30.40
CA ALA A 795 -16.52 32.47 29.45
C ALA A 795 -16.37 33.70 28.55
N ASP A 796 -16.35 33.49 27.23
CA ASP A 796 -16.21 34.54 26.22
C ASP A 796 -17.34 34.47 25.19
N ALA A 797 -18.17 35.51 25.09
CA ALA A 797 -19.44 35.48 24.35
C ALA A 797 -20.26 34.21 24.65
N SER A 798 -20.26 33.79 25.92
CA SER A 798 -20.71 32.47 26.36
C SER A 798 -21.59 32.55 27.61
N THR A 799 -22.22 31.43 27.96
CA THR A 799 -22.98 31.33 29.21
C THR A 799 -22.24 30.46 30.22
N ALA A 800 -22.07 30.94 31.45
CA ALA A 800 -21.59 30.17 32.58
C ALA A 800 -22.68 30.17 33.68
N THR A 801 -23.37 29.05 33.86
CA THR A 801 -24.51 28.95 34.78
C THR A 801 -24.39 27.77 35.74
N GLY A 802 -24.75 27.97 37.02
CA GLY A 802 -24.85 26.87 37.98
C GLY A 802 -23.51 26.26 38.44
N ASN A 803 -22.38 26.70 37.89
CA ASN A 803 -21.07 26.14 38.18
C ASN A 803 -20.64 26.38 39.64
N ARG A 804 -19.89 25.42 40.19
CA ARG A 804 -19.25 25.50 41.51
C ARG A 804 -17.75 25.72 41.34
N ALA A 805 -17.28 26.95 41.53
CA ALA A 805 -15.87 27.30 41.38
C ALA A 805 -15.22 27.65 42.72
N TYR A 806 -14.21 26.88 43.16
CA TYR A 806 -13.52 27.12 44.45
C TYR A 806 -12.03 26.84 44.43
N ALA A 807 -11.28 27.43 45.37
CA ALA A 807 -9.82 27.26 45.45
C ALA A 807 -9.05 27.57 44.14
N ASN A 808 -9.62 28.38 43.25
CA ASN A 808 -8.94 28.87 42.05
C ASN A 808 -8.31 30.24 42.33
N VAL A 809 -7.25 30.63 41.61
CA VAL A 809 -6.71 32.01 41.71
C VAL A 809 -7.74 33.03 41.20
N ARG A 810 -8.46 32.70 40.13
CA ARG A 810 -9.66 33.41 39.67
C ARG A 810 -10.81 32.41 39.51
N GLY A 811 -11.93 32.61 40.20
CA GLY A 811 -13.09 31.72 40.14
C GLY A 811 -13.76 31.65 38.77
N ILE A 812 -14.42 32.73 38.34
CA ILE A 812 -15.08 32.83 37.02
C ILE A 812 -14.72 34.16 36.36
N THR A 813 -14.37 34.14 35.08
CA THR A 813 -14.09 35.32 34.25
C THR A 813 -15.06 35.37 33.07
N GLY A 814 -15.70 36.51 32.84
CA GLY A 814 -16.58 36.76 31.69
C GLY A 814 -16.04 37.85 30.77
N ARG A 815 -16.14 37.68 29.44
CA ARG A 815 -15.80 38.67 28.40
C ARG A 815 -16.84 38.72 27.28
N ASN A 816 -16.80 39.79 26.48
CA ASN A 816 -17.58 39.95 25.24
C ASN A 816 -19.06 39.55 25.38
N ALA A 817 -19.78 40.20 26.31
CA ALA A 817 -21.20 39.96 26.57
C ALA A 817 -21.56 38.55 27.09
N SER A 818 -20.63 37.83 27.72
CA SER A 818 -20.94 36.59 28.44
C SER A 818 -21.97 36.78 29.56
N THR A 819 -22.82 35.76 29.74
CA THR A 819 -23.80 35.68 30.84
C THR A 819 -23.26 34.79 31.95
N ILE A 820 -23.15 35.32 33.17
CA ILE A 820 -22.72 34.58 34.36
C ILE A 820 -23.86 34.60 35.39
N SER A 821 -24.52 33.47 35.60
CA SER A 821 -25.72 33.38 36.45
C SER A 821 -25.74 32.15 37.36
N ALA A 822 -26.34 32.26 38.55
CA ALA A 822 -26.58 31.12 39.45
C ALA A 822 -25.35 30.27 39.86
N ASN A 823 -24.13 30.79 39.70
CA ASN A 823 -22.90 30.08 40.08
C ASN A 823 -22.61 30.20 41.58
N ARG A 824 -21.97 29.19 42.17
CA ARG A 824 -21.43 29.22 43.55
C ARG A 824 -19.91 29.39 43.49
N VAL A 825 -19.41 30.54 43.95
CA VAL A 825 -17.97 30.86 43.95
C VAL A 825 -17.51 31.15 45.37
N TYR A 826 -16.53 30.39 45.88
CA TYR A 826 -16.03 30.51 47.26
C TYR A 826 -14.55 30.13 47.35
N SER A 827 -13.88 30.56 48.42
CA SER A 827 -12.51 30.15 48.73
C SER A 827 -12.50 29.04 49.76
#